data_AF-A0A1B0G4G1-F1
#
_entry.id   AF-A0A1B0G4G1-F1
#
_cell.length_a   1.000
_cell.length_b   1.000
_cell.length_c   1.000
_cell.angle_alpha   90.00
_cell.angle_beta   90.00
_cell.angle_gamma   90.00
#
_symmetry.space_group_name_H-M   'P 1'
#
loop_
_entity.id
_entity.type
_entity.pdbx_description
1 polymer ?
#
loop_
_entity_poly.entity_id
_entity_poly.type
_entity_poly.pdbx_seq_one_letter_code
_entity_poly.pdbx_strand_id
1 'polypeptide(L)'
;MNRELVENILSVINTANDKSVVIRALVKLRTDCVKDRDGIILFREAGGVQKMIRFLNKPHEQILEVVLSIMGNCCTDVSSCKEALENKILNNLTVILKSIPNPQIQCRACRLLGNLAKVDTQLVATHSPALGKALCQIIEDSSDVQTRMMAVRACRFLLSNTQFAKYFLQFSGFNTLLRILFSIMKNSEARVNEEEKLLTDSQDSVKLGLKRNQHREKYFEEVARNLEGVRSDIFDYEVLKNSSRSSNTYAMPEQKEALDLACEILKSLLVLSELQLSVPVWESLNRASCSFTPIVYFVSEDNKHRSVALKILSNFSKNPGAFYTLSSADAILAACELLVNNVEKPLTESETRHCINIVSILSVDACNRSKIRRSGALRKLIAMLRESSSHSEKTSILYVFLNFQYDNMSMDLMLREGLIMVLIKELQSFINSDEEYYKRKREEKLQSTKKRKLAESVKETKCKFPKVHEDVNLDYDSPSGSPRSLISPPSPCSSRSMSPVGGNLTKAGDFDEESYSPVCSDDDDDDDDGDDDNDNKTSNLYTNPNANLDNHSVIMNLLDLASRPEALEDNILLDKEDDDEVSQDVPALKLPNIGNLPHNAIDIIDNLIFRVTYMVKKGVDLGKPETLNTLIKAINMFGLNMDFAGSLTNILLESQFFGQVVKQGIAYQLCQLTKIKELAKEGFTLLDTLTSVGECNYGKEELARLLRSDDILSQKRAAITVGFIIKSKPLLYQFLNDGNALSLLFNIILSHKEDEYTAEAVDSLTCMARYTLGIQVPQIQTDKRYQDYEQYIENLDEPMHENCDMRFMVYNQESADKEQPPVVIGFNKKLLCSTSEVFNTMLNSDFREGNEGEIHLHTYTVSGLRFFLHLVIKQSLQLKLNLIPPANKYYALLEAFEMSRIYIIPEMEKIIQELLILLLNENNCLSLFEWSMKNYHLELTEMAINYYLCSSLSTEAKVRLFRTADYSTYSSEWFQMLYDAVFAKCRASF
;
A
#
# COMPACT_ATOMS: atom_id res chain seq x y z
N MET A 1 -25.20 64.29 -16.34
CA MET A 1 -24.74 65.55 -16.96
C MET A 1 -24.71 65.41 -18.49
N ASN A 2 -24.47 66.48 -19.27
CA ASN A 2 -24.08 66.36 -20.69
C ASN A 2 -22.57 66.64 -20.85
N ARG A 3 -21.98 66.19 -21.96
CA ARG A 3 -20.51 66.23 -22.19
C ARG A 3 -19.95 67.64 -22.10
N GLU A 4 -20.58 68.58 -22.77
CA GLU A 4 -20.18 69.99 -22.81
C GLU A 4 -20.16 70.64 -21.41
N LEU A 5 -21.11 70.34 -20.53
CA LEU A 5 -21.09 70.86 -19.15
C LEU A 5 -19.95 70.24 -18.32
N VAL A 6 -19.61 68.96 -18.55
CA VAL A 6 -18.46 68.31 -17.91
C VAL A 6 -17.14 68.91 -18.40
N GLU A 7 -16.99 69.10 -19.71
CA GLU A 7 -15.81 69.74 -20.32
C GLU A 7 -15.64 71.19 -19.84
N ASN A 8 -16.74 71.96 -19.71
CA ASN A 8 -16.74 73.30 -19.14
C ASN A 8 -16.31 73.31 -17.67
N ILE A 9 -16.84 72.42 -16.82
CA ILE A 9 -16.40 72.33 -15.41
C ILE A 9 -14.93 71.92 -15.32
N LEU A 10 -14.48 70.99 -16.16
CA LEU A 10 -13.08 70.60 -16.33
C LEU A 10 -12.20 71.69 -16.98
N SER A 11 -12.77 72.77 -17.51
CA SER A 11 -12.06 73.96 -17.99
C SER A 11 -11.91 74.99 -16.86
N VAL A 12 -13.00 75.24 -16.11
CA VAL A 12 -13.00 76.08 -14.90
C VAL A 12 -12.00 75.54 -13.87
N ILE A 13 -11.96 74.23 -13.62
CA ILE A 13 -11.02 73.61 -12.67
C ILE A 13 -9.55 73.85 -13.07
N ASN A 14 -9.24 73.90 -14.38
CA ASN A 14 -7.87 74.13 -14.87
C ASN A 14 -7.47 75.60 -14.86
N THR A 15 -8.43 76.54 -14.93
CA THR A 15 -8.17 77.99 -15.04
C THR A 15 -8.41 78.77 -13.75
N ALA A 16 -9.17 78.22 -12.80
CA ALA A 16 -9.46 78.88 -11.53
C ALA A 16 -8.26 78.86 -10.55
N ASN A 17 -7.77 80.05 -10.20
CA ASN A 17 -6.76 80.23 -9.15
C ASN A 17 -7.36 80.17 -7.72
N ASP A 18 -8.68 80.39 -7.56
CA ASP A 18 -9.35 80.27 -6.26
C ASP A 18 -9.62 78.79 -5.91
N LYS A 19 -8.97 78.35 -4.82
CA LYS A 19 -9.18 77.06 -4.17
C LYS A 19 -10.66 76.77 -3.88
N SER A 20 -11.43 77.78 -3.48
CA SER A 20 -12.86 77.62 -3.14
C SER A 20 -13.72 77.29 -4.37
N VAL A 21 -13.35 77.82 -5.54
CA VAL A 21 -14.00 77.52 -6.83
C VAL A 21 -13.59 76.13 -7.30
N VAL A 22 -12.29 75.80 -7.25
CA VAL A 22 -11.78 74.47 -7.61
C VAL A 22 -12.42 73.37 -6.76
N ILE A 23 -12.50 73.52 -5.44
CA ILE A 23 -13.13 72.53 -4.55
C ILE A 23 -14.63 72.39 -4.85
N ARG A 24 -15.38 73.49 -5.01
CA ARG A 24 -16.81 73.43 -5.37
C ARG A 24 -17.05 72.74 -6.71
N ALA A 25 -16.22 73.02 -7.71
CA ALA A 25 -16.30 72.41 -9.03
C ALA A 25 -15.95 70.90 -9.01
N LEU A 26 -14.95 70.49 -8.23
CA LEU A 26 -14.59 69.09 -8.02
C LEU A 26 -15.69 68.32 -7.27
N VAL A 27 -16.25 68.90 -6.19
CA VAL A 27 -17.38 68.29 -5.47
C VAL A 27 -18.57 68.11 -6.41
N LYS A 28 -18.88 69.11 -7.25
CA LYS A 28 -19.95 69.02 -8.25
C LYS A 28 -19.69 67.94 -9.30
N LEU A 29 -18.46 67.78 -9.79
CA LEU A 29 -18.11 66.64 -10.67
C LEU A 29 -18.38 65.30 -9.99
N ARG A 30 -18.03 65.16 -8.71
CA ARG A 30 -18.28 63.92 -7.95
C ARG A 30 -19.77 63.63 -7.78
N THR A 31 -20.60 64.63 -7.45
CA THR A 31 -22.03 64.42 -7.16
C THR A 31 -22.90 64.32 -8.40
N ASP A 32 -22.60 65.09 -9.45
CA ASP A 32 -23.49 65.29 -10.60
C ASP A 32 -23.07 64.47 -11.84
N CYS A 33 -21.87 63.89 -11.80
CA CYS A 33 -21.28 63.11 -12.89
C CYS A 33 -20.67 61.79 -12.40
N VAL A 34 -19.62 61.81 -11.57
CA VAL A 34 -18.83 60.61 -11.23
C VAL A 34 -19.45 59.82 -10.06
N LYS A 35 -20.73 59.48 -10.25
CA LYS A 35 -21.61 58.74 -9.33
C LYS A 35 -22.29 57.52 -9.97
N ASP A 36 -22.41 57.47 -11.30
CA ASP A 36 -23.04 56.38 -12.04
C ASP A 36 -22.20 56.01 -13.27
N ARG A 37 -22.48 54.84 -13.87
CA ARG A 37 -21.66 54.25 -14.94
C ARG A 37 -21.58 55.17 -16.17
N ASP A 38 -22.71 55.74 -16.56
CA ASP A 38 -22.79 56.64 -17.72
C ASP A 38 -22.05 57.95 -17.46
N GLY A 39 -22.16 58.49 -16.24
CA GLY A 39 -21.42 59.67 -15.81
C GLY A 39 -19.91 59.44 -15.64
N ILE A 40 -19.46 58.22 -15.33
CA ILE A 40 -18.04 57.83 -15.36
C ILE A 40 -17.53 57.81 -16.81
N ILE A 41 -18.26 57.17 -17.73
CA ILE A 41 -17.93 57.14 -19.17
C ILE A 41 -17.85 58.55 -19.75
N LEU A 42 -18.85 59.39 -19.46
CA LEU A 42 -18.93 60.79 -19.88
C LEU A 42 -17.74 61.62 -19.36
N PHE A 43 -17.34 61.40 -18.10
CA PHE A 43 -16.21 62.07 -17.47
C PHE A 43 -14.86 61.65 -18.06
N ARG A 44 -14.68 60.35 -18.34
CA ARG A 44 -13.52 59.81 -19.04
C ARG A 44 -13.37 60.43 -20.43
N GLU A 45 -14.45 60.42 -21.22
CA GLU A 45 -14.46 60.93 -22.60
C GLU A 45 -14.27 62.46 -22.71
N ALA A 46 -14.59 63.20 -21.64
CA ALA A 46 -14.27 64.62 -21.47
C ALA A 46 -12.80 64.89 -21.06
N GLY A 47 -11.95 63.86 -21.02
CA GLY A 47 -10.55 63.94 -20.60
C GLY A 47 -10.37 64.17 -19.09
N GLY A 48 -11.35 63.75 -18.28
CA GLY A 48 -11.38 63.98 -16.84
C GLY A 48 -10.26 63.27 -16.08
N VAL A 49 -9.95 62.03 -16.44
CA VAL A 49 -8.94 61.17 -15.78
C VAL A 49 -7.55 61.81 -15.82
N GLN A 50 -7.02 62.13 -17.01
CA GLN A 50 -5.73 62.83 -17.12
C GLN A 50 -5.72 64.17 -16.36
N LYS A 51 -6.82 64.94 -16.39
CA LYS A 51 -6.90 66.22 -15.66
C LYS A 51 -6.78 65.99 -14.15
N MET A 52 -7.51 65.03 -13.57
CA MET A 52 -7.45 64.73 -12.13
C MET A 52 -6.07 64.28 -11.67
N ILE A 53 -5.35 63.47 -12.45
CA ILE A 53 -3.99 63.01 -12.11
C ILE A 53 -3.03 64.21 -11.94
N ARG A 54 -3.20 65.29 -12.73
CA ARG A 54 -2.42 66.52 -12.55
C ARG A 54 -2.67 67.21 -11.19
N PHE A 55 -3.87 67.07 -10.60
CA PHE A 55 -4.15 67.60 -9.26
C PHE A 55 -3.58 66.76 -8.12
N LEU A 56 -3.31 65.47 -8.34
CA LEU A 56 -2.61 64.60 -7.37
C LEU A 56 -1.13 65.00 -7.12
N ASN A 57 -0.62 66.01 -7.85
CA ASN A 57 0.69 66.63 -7.60
C ASN A 57 0.63 67.86 -6.67
N LYS A 58 -0.56 68.34 -6.27
CA LYS A 58 -0.73 69.58 -5.49
C LYS A 58 -0.94 69.27 -4.01
N PRO A 59 -0.15 69.83 -3.07
CA PRO A 59 -0.18 69.47 -1.64
C PRO A 59 -1.32 70.16 -0.87
N HIS A 60 -2.56 70.07 -1.37
CA HIS A 60 -3.73 70.67 -0.72
C HIS A 60 -4.72 69.59 -0.34
N GLU A 61 -4.77 69.24 0.95
CA GLU A 61 -5.48 68.06 1.46
C GLU A 61 -6.92 67.95 0.96
N GLN A 62 -7.76 68.97 1.11
CA GLN A 62 -9.15 68.95 0.62
C GLN A 62 -9.29 68.76 -0.91
N ILE A 63 -8.28 69.16 -1.70
CA ILE A 63 -8.30 68.93 -3.15
C ILE A 63 -7.89 67.49 -3.43
N LEU A 64 -6.83 66.98 -2.79
CA LEU A 64 -6.42 65.57 -2.89
C LEU A 64 -7.55 64.62 -2.45
N GLU A 65 -8.20 64.93 -1.33
CA GLU A 65 -9.29 64.16 -0.72
C GLU A 65 -10.48 64.01 -1.69
N VAL A 66 -10.92 65.11 -2.35
CA VAL A 66 -11.99 65.07 -3.35
C VAL A 66 -11.52 64.45 -4.68
N VAL A 67 -10.30 64.73 -5.15
CA VAL A 67 -9.75 64.16 -6.39
C VAL A 67 -9.56 62.64 -6.27
N LEU A 68 -9.06 62.13 -5.14
CA LEU A 68 -8.99 60.69 -4.86
C LEU A 68 -10.39 60.07 -4.72
N SER A 69 -11.39 60.82 -4.27
CA SER A 69 -12.79 60.38 -4.25
C SER A 69 -13.35 60.23 -5.68
N ILE A 70 -13.09 61.21 -6.57
CA ILE A 70 -13.47 61.17 -7.98
C ILE A 70 -12.76 60.01 -8.68
N MET A 71 -11.43 59.93 -8.56
CA MET A 71 -10.64 58.88 -9.20
C MET A 71 -10.99 57.49 -8.69
N GLY A 72 -11.20 57.31 -7.37
CA GLY A 72 -11.64 56.03 -6.81
C GLY A 72 -13.03 55.58 -7.29
N ASN A 73 -13.93 56.51 -7.62
CA ASN A 73 -15.20 56.19 -8.27
C ASN A 73 -15.01 55.91 -9.77
N CYS A 74 -14.22 56.73 -10.48
CA CYS A 74 -13.95 56.57 -11.91
C CYS A 74 -13.28 55.22 -12.21
N CYS A 75 -12.33 54.82 -11.36
CA CYS A 75 -11.61 53.55 -11.46
C CYS A 75 -12.42 52.34 -10.94
N THR A 76 -13.75 52.40 -10.83
CA THR A 76 -14.55 51.16 -10.90
C THR A 76 -14.73 50.68 -12.35
N ASP A 77 -14.57 51.57 -13.34
CA ASP A 77 -14.51 51.22 -14.76
C ASP A 77 -13.10 50.75 -15.16
N VAL A 78 -13.03 49.57 -15.77
CA VAL A 78 -11.79 48.93 -16.24
C VAL A 78 -11.03 49.80 -17.25
N SER A 79 -11.74 50.50 -18.14
CA SER A 79 -11.12 51.38 -19.14
C SER A 79 -10.53 52.65 -18.49
N SER A 80 -11.22 53.21 -17.51
CA SER A 80 -10.74 54.34 -16.70
C SER A 80 -9.51 53.97 -15.85
N CYS A 81 -9.41 52.73 -15.36
CA CYS A 81 -8.17 52.22 -14.75
C CYS A 81 -7.00 52.20 -15.75
N LYS A 82 -7.21 51.72 -16.97
CA LYS A 82 -6.17 51.67 -18.01
C LYS A 82 -5.66 53.07 -18.37
N GLU A 83 -6.56 54.02 -18.64
CA GLU A 83 -6.17 55.42 -18.89
C GLU A 83 -5.39 56.01 -17.70
N ALA A 84 -5.79 55.72 -16.46
CA ALA A 84 -5.09 56.22 -15.28
C ALA A 84 -3.66 55.64 -15.14
N LEU A 85 -3.48 54.36 -15.46
CA LEU A 85 -2.19 53.67 -15.46
C LEU A 85 -1.26 54.20 -16.55
N GLU A 86 -1.76 54.38 -17.78
CA GLU A 86 -1.03 55.00 -18.90
C GLU A 86 -0.56 56.42 -18.56
N ASN A 87 -1.40 57.19 -17.84
CA ASN A 87 -1.07 58.52 -17.31
C ASN A 87 -0.21 58.48 -16.02
N LYS A 88 0.41 57.33 -15.69
CA LYS A 88 1.44 57.14 -14.65
C LYS A 88 1.02 57.46 -13.21
N ILE A 89 -0.27 57.32 -12.89
CA ILE A 89 -0.88 57.63 -11.58
C ILE A 89 -0.17 56.99 -10.36
N LEU A 90 0.50 55.86 -10.56
CA LEU A 90 1.17 55.09 -9.51
C LEU A 90 2.28 55.88 -8.80
N ASN A 91 2.96 56.79 -9.51
CA ASN A 91 3.95 57.68 -8.90
C ASN A 91 3.28 58.60 -7.86
N ASN A 92 2.16 59.22 -8.22
CA ASN A 92 1.39 60.08 -7.33
C ASN A 92 0.85 59.33 -6.12
N LEU A 93 0.26 58.14 -6.32
CA LEU A 93 -0.26 57.34 -5.22
C LEU A 93 0.85 56.88 -4.27
N THR A 94 2.00 56.46 -4.80
CA THR A 94 3.17 56.08 -4.00
C THR A 94 3.67 57.25 -3.13
N VAL A 95 3.72 58.46 -3.69
CA VAL A 95 4.13 59.66 -2.94
C VAL A 95 3.09 60.06 -1.89
N ILE A 96 1.80 60.03 -2.22
CA ILE A 96 0.70 60.36 -1.29
C ILE A 96 0.70 59.40 -0.10
N LEU A 97 0.66 58.08 -0.35
CA LEU A 97 0.59 57.04 0.68
C LEU A 97 1.80 57.09 1.64
N LYS A 98 2.98 57.44 1.12
CA LYS A 98 4.22 57.57 1.91
C LYS A 98 4.32 58.88 2.72
N SER A 99 3.68 59.96 2.26
CA SER A 99 3.99 61.32 2.73
C SER A 99 2.85 62.03 3.47
N ILE A 100 1.61 61.54 3.39
CA ILE A 100 0.42 62.21 3.94
C ILE A 100 -0.27 61.30 4.97
N PRO A 101 -0.02 61.48 6.29
CA PRO A 101 -0.61 60.68 7.36
C PRO A 101 -2.04 61.13 7.73
N ASN A 102 -2.87 61.43 6.73
CA ASN A 102 -4.29 61.75 6.92
C ASN A 102 -5.13 60.51 6.59
N PRO A 103 -5.86 59.91 7.56
CA PRO A 103 -6.61 58.66 7.33
C PRO A 103 -7.61 58.74 6.17
N GLN A 104 -8.33 59.86 5.99
CA GLN A 104 -9.30 59.97 4.89
C GLN A 104 -8.63 59.99 3.50
N ILE A 105 -7.45 60.60 3.40
CA ILE A 105 -6.65 60.62 2.18
C ILE A 105 -6.05 59.24 1.92
N GLN A 106 -5.48 58.60 2.96
CA GLN A 106 -4.94 57.24 2.87
C GLN A 106 -6.02 56.22 2.49
N CYS A 107 -7.20 56.25 3.12
CA CYS A 107 -8.33 55.38 2.80
C CYS A 107 -8.73 55.48 1.32
N ARG A 108 -8.91 56.70 0.80
CA ARG A 108 -9.28 56.90 -0.61
C ARG A 108 -8.15 56.54 -1.58
N ALA A 109 -6.89 56.78 -1.21
CA ALA A 109 -5.73 56.36 -1.99
C ALA A 109 -5.56 54.82 -2.01
N CYS A 110 -5.80 54.13 -0.90
CA CYS A 110 -5.80 52.67 -0.81
C CYS A 110 -6.96 52.06 -1.61
N ARG A 111 -8.18 52.60 -1.53
CA ARG A 111 -9.32 52.13 -2.37
C ARG A 111 -8.98 52.25 -3.85
N LEU A 112 -8.47 53.41 -4.28
CA LEU A 112 -8.04 53.63 -5.66
C LEU A 112 -6.89 52.69 -6.07
N LEU A 113 -5.91 52.45 -5.20
CA LEU A 113 -4.83 51.50 -5.46
C LEU A 113 -5.35 50.06 -5.62
N GLY A 114 -6.29 49.62 -4.78
CA GLY A 114 -6.94 48.31 -4.87
C GLY A 114 -7.72 48.15 -6.17
N ASN A 115 -8.46 49.18 -6.59
CA ASN A 115 -9.19 49.18 -7.86
C ASN A 115 -8.25 49.10 -9.08
N LEU A 116 -7.12 49.81 -9.06
CA LEU A 116 -6.09 49.70 -10.11
C LEU A 116 -5.44 48.30 -10.10
N ALA A 117 -5.20 47.74 -8.90
CA ALA A 117 -4.63 46.39 -8.74
C ALA A 117 -5.59 45.27 -9.19
N LYS A 118 -6.91 45.46 -9.11
CA LYS A 118 -7.91 44.53 -9.69
C LYS A 118 -7.87 44.50 -11.23
N VAL A 119 -7.30 45.52 -11.89
CA VAL A 119 -7.23 45.64 -13.35
C VAL A 119 -5.87 45.28 -13.93
N ASP A 120 -4.76 45.70 -13.30
CA ASP A 120 -3.40 45.34 -13.72
C ASP A 120 -2.45 45.24 -12.52
N THR A 121 -2.50 44.11 -11.83
CA THR A 121 -1.62 43.82 -10.68
C THR A 121 -0.14 43.90 -11.05
N GLN A 122 0.22 43.53 -12.29
CA GLN A 122 1.61 43.44 -12.73
C GLN A 122 2.21 44.84 -12.91
N LEU A 123 1.48 45.77 -13.52
CA LEU A 123 1.91 47.16 -13.66
C LEU A 123 1.92 47.89 -12.31
N VAL A 124 0.93 47.66 -11.44
CA VAL A 124 0.95 48.23 -10.07
C VAL A 124 2.14 47.70 -9.26
N ALA A 125 2.47 46.41 -9.39
CA ALA A 125 3.61 45.79 -8.71
C ALA A 125 4.99 46.31 -9.14
N THR A 126 5.11 47.10 -10.21
CA THR A 126 6.37 47.82 -10.52
C THR A 126 6.82 48.75 -9.39
N HIS A 127 5.88 49.28 -8.60
CA HIS A 127 6.13 50.15 -7.44
C HIS A 127 6.23 49.39 -6.10
N SER A 128 6.29 48.05 -6.11
CA SER A 128 6.26 47.19 -4.91
C SER A 128 7.19 47.58 -3.74
N PRO A 129 8.46 48.01 -3.93
CA PRO A 129 9.34 48.34 -2.81
C PRO A 129 8.80 49.50 -1.95
N ALA A 130 8.11 50.45 -2.57
CA ALA A 130 7.55 51.62 -1.91
C ALA A 130 6.11 51.38 -1.45
N LEU A 131 5.29 50.73 -2.27
CA LEU A 131 3.90 50.37 -1.92
C LEU A 131 3.85 49.36 -0.77
N GLY A 132 4.67 48.32 -0.79
CA GLY A 132 4.75 47.31 0.27
C GLY A 132 5.10 47.93 1.62
N LYS A 133 6.07 48.85 1.66
CA LYS A 133 6.41 49.58 2.89
C LYS A 133 5.26 50.48 3.35
N ALA A 134 4.74 51.32 2.46
CA ALA A 134 3.69 52.29 2.82
C ALA A 134 2.41 51.60 3.31
N LEU A 135 1.98 50.52 2.65
CA LEU A 135 0.79 49.76 3.06
C LEU A 135 0.99 49.04 4.40
N CYS A 136 2.15 48.42 4.66
CA CYS A 136 2.42 47.80 5.96
C CYS A 136 2.39 48.85 7.10
N GLN A 137 2.98 50.03 6.87
CA GLN A 137 2.93 51.14 7.83
C GLN A 137 1.48 51.65 8.05
N ILE A 138 0.70 51.86 6.99
CA ILE A 138 -0.72 52.30 7.13
C ILE A 138 -1.55 51.24 7.88
N ILE A 139 -1.30 49.95 7.67
CA ILE A 139 -2.00 48.86 8.36
C ILE A 139 -1.62 48.85 9.86
N GLU A 140 -0.35 49.04 10.21
CA GLU A 140 0.11 49.03 11.60
C GLU A 140 -0.27 50.32 12.35
N ASP A 141 0.06 51.49 11.79
CA ASP A 141 -0.01 52.80 12.45
C ASP A 141 -1.43 53.41 12.48
N SER A 142 -2.32 53.08 11.54
CA SER A 142 -3.64 53.72 11.45
C SER A 142 -4.62 53.19 12.52
N SER A 143 -5.19 54.10 13.30
CA SER A 143 -6.29 53.81 14.23
C SER A 143 -7.66 53.74 13.55
N ASP A 144 -7.80 54.23 12.32
CA ASP A 144 -9.06 54.22 11.59
C ASP A 144 -9.31 52.87 10.89
N VAL A 145 -10.38 52.20 11.29
CA VAL A 145 -10.72 50.84 10.85
C VAL A 145 -10.98 50.78 9.34
N GLN A 146 -11.61 51.80 8.77
CA GLN A 146 -11.91 51.87 7.33
C GLN A 146 -10.64 52.06 6.49
N THR A 147 -9.73 52.94 6.93
CA THR A 147 -8.41 53.16 6.33
C THR A 147 -7.57 51.88 6.35
N ARG A 148 -7.54 51.20 7.51
CA ARG A 148 -6.84 49.92 7.68
C ARG A 148 -7.46 48.83 6.79
N MET A 149 -8.79 48.72 6.72
CA MET A 149 -9.50 47.77 5.86
C MET A 149 -9.23 48.02 4.37
N MET A 150 -9.25 49.28 3.91
CA MET A 150 -8.91 49.60 2.51
C MET A 150 -7.45 49.32 2.18
N ALA A 151 -6.52 49.50 3.12
CA ALA A 151 -5.12 49.11 2.94
C ALA A 151 -4.96 47.58 2.86
N VAL A 152 -5.67 46.82 3.70
CA VAL A 152 -5.71 45.34 3.63
C VAL A 152 -6.32 44.86 2.31
N ARG A 153 -7.43 45.45 1.84
CA ARG A 153 -8.05 45.14 0.52
C ARG A 153 -7.12 45.44 -0.65
N ALA A 154 -6.36 46.53 -0.59
CA ALA A 154 -5.33 46.83 -1.59
C ALA A 154 -4.18 45.80 -1.56
N CYS A 155 -3.74 45.40 -0.37
CA CYS A 155 -2.79 44.29 -0.21
C CYS A 155 -3.33 42.98 -0.78
N ARG A 156 -4.60 42.60 -0.55
CA ARG A 156 -5.18 41.35 -1.07
C ARG A 156 -4.98 41.18 -2.58
N PHE A 157 -5.36 42.19 -3.37
CA PHE A 157 -5.21 42.11 -4.82
C PHE A 157 -3.73 42.04 -5.24
N LEU A 158 -2.87 42.83 -4.58
CA LEU A 158 -1.43 42.87 -4.87
C LEU A 158 -0.65 41.63 -4.42
N LEU A 159 -1.12 40.91 -3.41
CA LEU A 159 -0.46 39.70 -2.86
C LEU A 159 -0.41 38.53 -3.85
N SER A 160 -1.24 38.54 -4.90
CA SER A 160 -1.12 37.62 -6.03
C SER A 160 0.18 37.82 -6.84
N ASN A 161 0.83 38.98 -6.72
CA ASN A 161 2.09 39.27 -7.36
C ASN A 161 3.30 38.92 -6.47
N THR A 162 4.19 38.07 -6.97
CA THR A 162 5.36 37.58 -6.23
C THR A 162 6.33 38.68 -5.79
N GLN A 163 6.50 39.74 -6.59
CA GLN A 163 7.37 40.87 -6.25
C GLN A 163 6.74 41.73 -5.14
N PHE A 164 5.42 41.95 -5.16
CA PHE A 164 4.75 42.65 -4.06
C PHE A 164 4.77 41.81 -2.78
N ALA A 165 4.42 40.53 -2.86
CA ALA A 165 4.45 39.61 -1.73
C ALA A 165 5.82 39.58 -1.04
N LYS A 166 6.92 39.54 -1.82
CA LYS A 166 8.29 39.64 -1.29
C LYS A 166 8.50 40.87 -0.40
N TYR A 167 8.09 42.06 -0.85
CA TYR A 167 8.25 43.28 -0.05
C TYR A 167 7.26 43.36 1.12
N PHE A 168 6.02 42.91 0.94
CA PHE A 168 5.03 42.82 2.03
C PHE A 168 5.54 41.94 3.19
N LEU A 169 6.13 40.79 2.87
CA LEU A 169 6.75 39.89 3.84
C LEU A 169 8.03 40.50 4.46
N GLN A 170 8.86 41.17 3.67
CA GLN A 170 10.05 41.88 4.16
C GLN A 170 9.71 43.00 5.17
N PHE A 171 8.59 43.69 4.98
CA PHE A 171 8.09 44.73 5.89
C PHE A 171 7.13 44.17 6.97
N SER A 172 7.28 42.88 7.33
CA SER A 172 6.55 42.21 8.41
C SER A 172 5.02 42.16 8.28
N GLY A 173 4.46 42.43 7.09
CA GLY A 173 3.01 42.56 6.88
C GLY A 173 2.20 41.34 7.34
N PHE A 174 2.74 40.12 7.20
CA PHE A 174 2.10 38.90 7.71
C PHE A 174 1.99 38.88 9.25
N ASN A 175 3.07 39.23 9.95
CA ASN A 175 3.06 39.38 11.41
C ASN A 175 2.08 40.49 11.85
N THR A 176 1.99 41.58 11.09
CA THR A 176 1.07 42.70 11.36
C THR A 176 -0.39 42.29 11.18
N LEU A 177 -0.74 41.57 10.10
CA LEU A 177 -2.09 41.03 9.90
C LEU A 177 -2.53 40.12 11.07
N LEU A 178 -1.67 39.20 11.53
CA LEU A 178 -2.00 38.31 12.64
C LEU A 178 -2.09 39.04 13.98
N ARG A 179 -1.19 40.00 14.27
CA ARG A 179 -1.28 40.83 15.49
C ARG A 179 -2.57 41.65 15.53
N ILE A 180 -3.02 42.17 14.40
CA ILE A 180 -4.28 42.91 14.29
C ILE A 180 -5.48 41.96 14.47
N LEU A 181 -5.50 40.80 13.82
CA LEU A 181 -6.58 39.81 13.95
C LEU A 181 -6.70 39.31 15.41
N PHE A 182 -5.57 39.04 16.07
CA PHE A 182 -5.53 38.71 17.50
C PHE A 182 -6.07 39.86 18.37
N SER A 183 -5.66 41.10 18.12
CA SER A 183 -6.10 42.28 18.88
C SER A 183 -7.60 42.53 18.76
N ILE A 184 -8.17 42.32 17.57
CA ILE A 184 -9.60 42.49 17.29
C ILE A 184 -10.46 41.38 17.90
N MET A 185 -9.93 40.16 18.03
CA MET A 185 -10.69 38.98 18.50
C MET A 185 -10.42 38.59 19.96
N LYS A 186 -9.43 39.20 20.65
CA LYS A 186 -9.20 38.90 22.08
C LYS A 186 -10.39 39.40 22.91
N ASN A 187 -10.94 38.52 23.76
CA ASN A 187 -12.05 38.84 24.64
C ASN A 187 -11.66 39.94 25.66
N SER A 188 -12.45 41.02 25.71
CA SER A 188 -12.28 42.14 26.64
C SER A 188 -12.39 41.73 28.12
N GLU A 189 -13.25 40.77 28.47
CA GLU A 189 -13.45 40.34 29.86
C GLU A 189 -12.26 39.54 30.41
N ALA A 190 -11.54 38.83 29.54
CA ALA A 190 -10.30 38.14 29.90
C ALA A 190 -9.20 39.12 30.35
N ARG A 191 -9.24 40.36 29.84
CA ARG A 191 -8.28 41.42 30.18
C ARG A 191 -8.41 41.86 31.64
N VAL A 192 -9.64 42.00 32.15
CA VAL A 192 -9.90 42.34 33.56
C VAL A 192 -9.36 41.23 34.48
N ASN A 193 -9.65 39.97 34.15
CA ASN A 193 -9.20 38.81 34.92
C ASN A 193 -7.66 38.60 34.89
N GLU A 194 -6.98 38.94 33.80
CA GLU A 194 -5.52 38.92 33.72
C GLU A 194 -4.89 40.08 34.50
N GLU A 195 -5.44 41.30 34.38
CA GLU A 195 -4.93 42.49 35.07
C GLU A 195 -5.19 42.40 36.60
N GLU A 196 -6.34 41.88 37.05
CA GLU A 196 -6.58 41.58 38.47
C GLU A 196 -5.64 40.52 39.02
N LYS A 197 -5.35 39.44 38.27
CA LYS A 197 -4.38 38.42 38.70
C LYS A 197 -2.96 38.97 38.86
N LEU A 198 -2.52 39.84 37.95
CA LEU A 198 -1.22 40.49 38.05
C LEU A 198 -1.17 41.47 39.23
N LEU A 199 -2.31 42.07 39.60
CA LEU A 199 -2.44 42.92 40.79
C LEU A 199 -2.49 42.11 42.11
N THR A 200 -2.96 40.86 42.11
CA THR A 200 -2.85 39.96 43.28
C THR A 200 -1.45 39.37 43.42
N ASP A 201 -0.87 38.82 42.34
CA ASP A 201 0.45 38.18 42.36
C ASP A 201 1.56 39.17 42.75
N SER A 202 1.41 40.45 42.40
CA SER A 202 2.36 41.50 42.78
C SER A 202 2.33 41.82 44.29
N GLN A 203 1.23 41.58 45.01
CA GLN A 203 1.19 41.78 46.48
C GLN A 203 1.84 40.63 47.25
N ASP A 204 1.69 39.37 46.79
CA ASP A 204 2.36 38.22 47.43
C ASP A 204 3.86 38.09 47.07
N SER A 205 4.32 38.78 46.02
CA SER A 205 5.69 38.70 45.48
C SER A 205 6.83 39.03 46.48
N VAL A 206 6.54 39.67 47.62
CA VAL A 206 7.55 40.16 48.58
C VAL A 206 8.11 39.05 49.49
N LYS A 207 7.58 37.81 49.46
CA LYS A 207 8.02 36.72 50.36
C LYS A 207 8.25 35.34 49.71
N LEU A 208 9.05 35.23 48.64
CA LEU A 208 9.88 34.02 48.44
C LEU A 208 11.11 34.24 47.54
N GLY A 209 12.27 34.54 48.15
CA GLY A 209 13.51 34.78 47.41
C GLY A 209 14.24 33.53 46.92
N LEU A 210 14.30 33.34 45.60
CA LEU A 210 15.46 32.83 44.83
C LEU A 210 16.21 31.58 45.34
N LYS A 211 15.54 30.42 45.48
CA LYS A 211 16.19 29.08 45.45
C LYS A 211 15.30 27.98 44.84
N ARG A 212 15.30 27.77 43.51
CA ARG A 212 14.54 26.65 42.91
C ARG A 212 15.02 26.00 41.60
N ASN A 213 16.30 26.11 41.21
CA ASN A 213 16.78 25.44 39.99
C ASN A 213 17.14 23.95 40.20
N GLN A 214 17.93 23.60 41.23
CA GLN A 214 18.37 22.21 41.48
C GLN A 214 17.23 21.20 41.76
N HIS A 215 16.08 21.65 42.28
CA HIS A 215 14.93 20.77 42.50
C HIS A 215 14.12 20.49 41.24
N ARG A 216 14.15 21.36 40.23
CA ARG A 216 13.38 21.15 38.99
C ARG A 216 14.08 20.13 38.09
N GLU A 217 15.40 20.20 38.03
CA GLU A 217 16.27 19.27 37.32
C GLU A 217 16.15 17.85 37.90
N LYS A 218 16.34 17.68 39.21
CA LYS A 218 16.12 16.39 39.89
C LYS A 218 14.68 15.88 39.78
N TYR A 219 13.68 16.75 39.78
CA TYR A 219 12.29 16.34 39.53
C TYR A 219 12.10 15.80 38.10
N PHE A 220 12.73 16.42 37.09
CA PHE A 220 12.70 15.90 35.72
C PHE A 220 13.53 14.62 35.55
N GLU A 221 14.70 14.49 36.18
CA GLU A 221 15.47 13.24 36.19
C GLU A 221 14.72 12.10 36.88
N GLU A 222 13.99 12.38 37.96
CA GLU A 222 13.25 11.36 38.71
C GLU A 222 11.93 11.02 38.03
N VAL A 223 11.25 11.99 37.40
CA VAL A 223 10.15 11.72 36.47
C VAL A 223 10.64 10.93 35.25
N ALA A 224 11.84 11.19 34.72
CA ALA A 224 12.42 10.40 33.62
C ALA A 224 12.74 8.96 34.06
N ARG A 225 13.40 8.76 35.19
CA ARG A 225 13.63 7.42 35.79
C ARG A 225 12.33 6.65 36.02
N ASN A 226 11.27 7.34 36.43
CA ASN A 226 9.95 6.74 36.59
C ASN A 226 9.24 6.49 35.24
N LEU A 227 9.48 7.29 34.20
CA LEU A 227 8.98 7.06 32.84
C LEU A 227 9.64 5.87 32.14
N GLU A 228 10.90 5.55 32.46
CA GLU A 228 11.59 4.37 31.91
C GLU A 228 11.07 3.04 32.49
N GLY A 229 10.49 3.06 33.70
CA GLY A 229 10.03 1.86 34.42
C GLY A 229 8.51 1.64 34.48
N VAL A 230 7.69 2.64 34.17
CA VAL A 230 6.24 2.62 34.38
C VAL A 230 5.47 2.59 33.06
N ARG A 231 4.45 1.73 32.98
CA ARG A 231 3.56 1.66 31.80
C ARG A 231 2.92 3.02 31.52
N SER A 232 2.61 3.26 30.24
CA SER A 232 1.91 4.43 29.66
C SER A 232 0.53 4.80 30.25
N ASP A 233 0.12 4.13 31.32
CA ASP A 233 -1.25 3.95 31.75
C ASP A 233 -1.60 4.91 32.90
N ILE A 234 -0.59 5.55 33.53
CA ILE A 234 -0.74 6.47 34.68
C ILE A 234 -0.68 7.94 34.22
N PHE A 235 -1.51 8.27 33.23
CA PHE A 235 -2.03 9.63 33.07
C PHE A 235 -3.55 9.54 33.15
N ASP A 236 -4.12 10.00 34.27
CA ASP A 236 -5.55 9.91 34.50
C ASP A 236 -6.34 10.49 33.32
N TYR A 237 -7.18 9.62 32.74
CA TYR A 237 -7.93 9.92 31.52
C TYR A 237 -8.91 11.09 31.72
N GLU A 238 -9.21 11.44 32.97
CA GLU A 238 -10.09 12.54 33.37
C GLU A 238 -9.36 13.89 33.46
N VAL A 239 -8.10 13.91 33.94
CA VAL A 239 -7.32 15.15 34.13
C VAL A 239 -7.03 15.86 32.80
N LEU A 240 -6.90 15.09 31.72
CA LEU A 240 -6.66 15.60 30.36
C LEU A 240 -7.89 15.48 29.43
N LYS A 241 -9.08 15.25 30.00
CA LYS A 241 -10.36 15.17 29.27
C LYS A 241 -10.95 16.55 28.96
N ASN A 242 -10.58 17.55 29.78
CA ASN A 242 -11.18 18.87 29.82
C ASN A 242 -10.26 19.99 29.29
N SER A 243 -9.27 19.67 28.45
CA SER A 243 -8.61 20.68 27.62
C SER A 243 -9.54 21.06 26.45
N SER A 244 -10.59 21.82 26.75
CA SER A 244 -11.30 22.55 25.71
C SER A 244 -10.30 23.45 24.96
N ARG A 245 -10.65 23.84 23.73
CA ARG A 245 -9.98 24.96 23.05
C ARG A 245 -10.02 26.21 23.96
N SER A 246 -9.16 27.19 23.68
CA SER A 246 -9.06 28.46 24.43
C SER A 246 -10.24 29.42 24.17
N SER A 247 -11.46 28.87 24.19
CA SER A 247 -12.73 29.50 23.83
C SER A 247 -13.02 30.78 24.61
N ASN A 248 -12.60 30.86 25.87
CA ASN A 248 -12.85 32.02 26.72
C ASN A 248 -11.92 33.21 26.40
N THR A 249 -10.81 32.97 25.69
CA THR A 249 -9.81 33.99 25.35
C THR A 249 -10.19 34.81 24.11
N TYR A 250 -11.10 34.30 23.27
CA TYR A 250 -11.48 34.91 22.00
C TYR A 250 -12.99 35.03 21.83
N ALA A 251 -13.43 36.13 21.23
CA ALA A 251 -14.83 36.40 20.90
C ALA A 251 -14.96 36.84 19.44
N MET A 252 -16.14 36.66 18.87
CA MET A 252 -16.48 37.30 17.60
C MET A 252 -16.65 38.82 17.83
N PRO A 253 -16.08 39.71 16.98
CA PRO A 253 -16.24 41.15 17.17
C PRO A 253 -17.71 41.59 17.04
N GLU A 254 -18.23 42.26 18.07
CA GLU A 254 -19.60 42.81 18.07
C GLU A 254 -19.75 44.00 17.10
N GLN A 255 -18.68 44.79 16.94
CA GLN A 255 -18.66 45.94 16.04
C GLN A 255 -18.52 45.46 14.58
N LYS A 256 -19.45 45.89 13.73
CA LYS A 256 -19.50 45.47 12.32
C LYS A 256 -18.20 45.80 11.59
N GLU A 257 -17.65 46.99 11.79
CA GLU A 257 -16.42 47.44 11.14
C GLU A 257 -15.21 46.58 11.53
N ALA A 258 -15.19 46.09 12.78
CA ALA A 258 -14.13 45.19 13.27
C ALA A 258 -14.30 43.77 12.71
N LEU A 259 -15.54 43.30 12.55
CA LEU A 259 -15.85 42.04 11.87
C LEU A 259 -15.48 42.10 10.38
N ASP A 260 -15.90 43.16 9.66
CA ASP A 260 -15.60 43.37 8.24
C ASP A 260 -14.08 43.43 8.00
N LEU A 261 -13.32 44.09 8.88
CA LEU A 261 -11.85 44.09 8.86
C LEU A 261 -11.27 42.68 9.12
N ALA A 262 -11.79 41.91 10.09
CA ALA A 262 -11.34 40.54 10.33
C ALA A 262 -11.61 39.63 9.11
N CYS A 263 -12.75 39.80 8.43
CA CYS A 263 -13.08 39.11 7.19
C CYS A 263 -12.11 39.45 6.05
N GLU A 264 -11.77 40.73 5.85
CA GLU A 264 -10.83 41.15 4.80
C GLU A 264 -9.37 40.72 5.10
N ILE A 265 -9.01 40.62 6.39
CA ILE A 265 -7.75 39.98 6.83
C ILE A 265 -7.77 38.49 6.49
N LEU A 266 -8.87 37.76 6.74
CA LEU A 266 -8.99 36.34 6.33
C LEU A 266 -8.85 36.17 4.81
N LYS A 267 -9.51 36.99 3.99
CA LYS A 267 -9.33 36.95 2.52
C LYS A 267 -7.87 37.20 2.12
N SER A 268 -7.15 38.08 2.82
CA SER A 268 -5.72 38.34 2.57
C SER A 268 -4.82 37.18 3.02
N LEU A 269 -5.13 36.55 4.14
CA LEU A 269 -4.45 35.35 4.65
C LEU A 269 -4.67 34.14 3.74
N LEU A 270 -5.82 34.05 3.05
CA LEU A 270 -6.06 33.02 2.05
C LEU A 270 -5.06 33.12 0.89
N VAL A 271 -4.90 34.32 0.29
CA VAL A 271 -3.91 34.55 -0.78
C VAL A 271 -2.48 34.25 -0.28
N LEU A 272 -2.12 34.69 0.93
CA LEU A 272 -0.82 34.36 1.55
C LEU A 272 -0.61 32.86 1.77
N SER A 273 -1.67 32.09 2.06
CA SER A 273 -1.57 30.64 2.28
C SER A 273 -1.26 29.84 1.01
N GLU A 274 -1.59 30.39 -0.15
CA GLU A 274 -1.36 29.76 -1.46
C GLU A 274 0.06 30.01 -1.99
N LEU A 275 0.84 30.87 -1.31
CA LEU A 275 2.25 31.13 -1.60
C LEU A 275 3.18 30.13 -0.86
N GLN A 276 4.30 29.78 -1.49
CA GLN A 276 5.39 29.08 -0.82
C GLN A 276 6.22 30.09 0.01
N LEU A 277 6.04 30.07 1.34
CA LEU A 277 6.68 31.01 2.26
C LEU A 277 8.03 30.46 2.75
N SER A 278 9.10 31.26 2.59
CA SER A 278 10.47 30.86 2.94
C SER A 278 10.72 30.79 4.45
N VAL A 279 11.70 29.99 4.86
CA VAL A 279 12.02 29.72 6.28
C VAL A 279 12.18 31.00 7.14
N PRO A 280 12.87 32.07 6.69
CA PRO A 280 12.99 33.30 7.48
C PRO A 280 11.66 34.00 7.80
N VAL A 281 10.62 33.81 6.97
CA VAL A 281 9.27 34.33 7.24
C VAL A 281 8.67 33.58 8.44
N TRP A 282 8.79 32.26 8.48
CA TRP A 282 8.32 31.43 9.59
C TRP A 282 9.12 31.68 10.87
N GLU A 283 10.44 31.86 10.78
CA GLU A 283 11.25 32.28 11.95
C GLU A 283 10.88 33.67 12.46
N SER A 284 10.48 34.60 11.58
CA SER A 284 9.98 35.93 11.97
C SER A 284 8.65 35.80 12.70
N LEU A 285 7.73 35.00 12.18
CA LEU A 285 6.42 34.70 12.77
C LEU A 285 6.54 34.14 14.19
N ASN A 286 7.42 33.14 14.37
CA ASN A 286 7.66 32.48 15.64
C ASN A 286 8.42 33.38 16.64
N ARG A 287 9.38 34.22 16.18
CA ARG A 287 10.02 35.25 17.03
C ARG A 287 9.06 36.36 17.45
N ALA A 288 8.06 36.68 16.63
CA ALA A 288 7.03 37.67 16.91
C ALA A 288 5.88 37.13 17.80
N SER A 289 5.97 35.89 18.29
CA SER A 289 4.95 35.22 19.12
C SER A 289 3.53 35.26 18.53
N CYS A 290 3.42 35.28 17.19
CA CYS A 290 2.14 35.35 16.51
C CYS A 290 1.43 33.99 16.58
N SER A 291 0.11 33.99 16.82
CA SER A 291 -0.70 32.76 16.93
C SER A 291 -1.75 32.67 15.83
N PHE A 292 -2.04 31.44 15.40
CA PHE A 292 -3.15 31.12 14.51
C PHE A 292 -4.49 30.87 15.25
N THR A 293 -4.55 30.94 16.59
CA THR A 293 -5.80 30.68 17.34
C THR A 293 -6.99 31.54 16.87
N PRO A 294 -6.84 32.83 16.49
CA PRO A 294 -7.92 33.61 15.90
C PRO A 294 -8.47 33.01 14.60
N ILE A 295 -7.61 32.47 13.73
CA ILE A 295 -8.04 31.76 12.50
C ILE A 295 -8.75 30.46 12.87
N VAL A 296 -8.21 29.73 13.85
CA VAL A 296 -8.81 28.49 14.37
C VAL A 296 -10.18 28.74 15.02
N TYR A 297 -10.46 29.91 15.58
CA TYR A 297 -11.79 30.25 16.12
C TYR A 297 -12.89 30.25 15.04
N PHE A 298 -12.59 30.64 13.80
CA PHE A 298 -13.51 30.53 12.67
C PHE A 298 -13.79 29.07 12.25
N VAL A 299 -13.02 28.10 12.74
CA VAL A 299 -13.24 26.66 12.53
C VAL A 299 -14.23 26.15 13.59
N SER A 300 -15.49 26.52 13.43
CA SER A 300 -16.64 26.22 14.28
C SER A 300 -17.87 25.94 13.42
N GLU A 301 -18.80 25.08 13.85
CA GLU A 301 -19.87 24.53 12.97
C GLU A 301 -20.75 25.62 12.34
N ASP A 302 -21.20 26.59 13.14
CA ASP A 302 -22.09 27.68 12.70
C ASP A 302 -21.44 28.69 11.76
N ASN A 303 -20.11 28.79 11.76
CA ASN A 303 -19.41 29.94 11.21
C ASN A 303 -19.46 30.00 9.68
N LYS A 304 -19.91 31.13 9.12
CA LYS A 304 -19.98 31.35 7.65
C LYS A 304 -18.60 31.37 6.97
N HIS A 305 -17.50 31.53 7.70
CA HIS A 305 -16.13 31.53 7.17
C HIS A 305 -15.35 30.23 7.48
N ARG A 306 -16.02 29.19 8.02
CA ARG A 306 -15.45 27.87 8.36
C ARG A 306 -14.57 27.29 7.24
N SER A 307 -15.10 27.22 6.02
CA SER A 307 -14.39 26.71 4.83
C SER A 307 -13.13 27.53 4.48
N VAL A 308 -13.18 28.86 4.57
CA VAL A 308 -12.03 29.74 4.29
C VAL A 308 -10.94 29.54 5.34
N ALA A 309 -11.30 29.48 6.62
CA ALA A 309 -10.35 29.22 7.72
C ALA A 309 -9.72 27.83 7.61
N LEU A 310 -10.50 26.79 7.28
CA LEU A 310 -10.00 25.45 7.00
C LEU A 310 -9.03 25.43 5.80
N LYS A 311 -9.34 26.12 4.69
CA LYS A 311 -8.46 26.21 3.52
C LYS A 311 -7.12 26.89 3.88
N ILE A 312 -7.15 27.99 4.63
CA ILE A 312 -5.95 28.69 5.14
C ILE A 312 -5.07 27.74 5.97
N LEU A 313 -5.64 27.07 6.98
CA LEU A 313 -4.90 26.18 7.88
C LEU A 313 -4.38 24.94 7.15
N SER A 314 -5.16 24.36 6.24
CA SER A 314 -4.78 23.23 5.37
C SER A 314 -3.76 23.59 4.30
N ASN A 315 -3.57 24.88 3.99
CA ASN A 315 -2.51 25.36 3.11
C ASN A 315 -1.24 25.65 3.89
N PHE A 316 -1.33 26.36 5.02
CA PHE A 316 -0.18 26.60 5.89
C PHE A 316 0.42 25.30 6.43
N SER A 317 -0.38 24.25 6.73
CA SER A 317 0.15 22.96 7.20
C SER A 317 1.11 22.28 6.23
N LYS A 318 1.04 22.58 4.92
CA LYS A 318 1.97 22.09 3.89
C LYS A 318 3.38 22.69 4.02
N ASN A 319 3.54 23.78 4.78
CA ASN A 319 4.82 24.46 5.01
C ASN A 319 5.40 24.00 6.37
N PRO A 320 6.57 23.33 6.42
CA PRO A 320 7.14 22.82 7.67
C PRO A 320 7.33 23.89 8.77
N GLY A 321 7.65 25.14 8.39
CA GLY A 321 7.82 26.26 9.32
C GLY A 321 6.54 26.67 10.06
N ALA A 322 5.35 26.29 9.56
CA ALA A 322 4.06 26.55 10.19
C ALA A 322 3.71 25.55 11.31
N PHE A 323 4.42 24.42 11.39
CA PHE A 323 4.03 23.26 12.20
C PHE A 323 3.82 23.60 13.68
N TYR A 324 4.75 24.37 14.27
CA TYR A 324 4.69 24.79 15.66
C TYR A 324 3.51 25.76 15.90
N THR A 325 3.33 26.75 15.03
CA THR A 325 2.26 27.76 15.11
C THR A 325 0.86 27.14 14.97
N LEU A 326 0.72 26.08 14.15
CA LEU A 326 -0.54 25.33 14.00
C LEU A 326 -0.83 24.40 15.18
N SER A 327 0.20 23.71 15.70
CA SER A 327 0.06 22.75 16.80
C SER A 327 -0.20 23.42 18.15
N SER A 328 0.33 24.63 18.35
CA SER A 328 0.07 25.49 19.52
C SER A 328 -1.26 26.26 19.43
N ALA A 329 -1.78 26.49 18.22
CA ALA A 329 -3.09 27.11 17.99
C ALA A 329 -4.30 26.15 18.08
N ASP A 330 -4.07 24.86 18.38
CA ASP A 330 -5.08 23.80 18.42
C ASP A 330 -5.84 23.57 17.10
N ALA A 331 -5.23 23.92 15.95
CA ALA A 331 -5.79 23.68 14.62
C ALA A 331 -6.15 22.18 14.39
N ILE A 332 -5.40 21.27 15.01
CA ILE A 332 -5.63 19.83 14.93
C ILE A 332 -6.88 19.37 15.71
N LEU A 333 -7.17 19.99 16.87
CA LEU A 333 -8.38 19.71 17.64
C LEU A 333 -9.60 20.25 16.88
N ALA A 334 -9.52 21.47 16.35
CA ALA A 334 -10.60 22.04 15.54
C ALA A 334 -10.94 21.19 14.30
N ALA A 335 -9.93 20.65 13.60
CA ALA A 335 -10.14 19.73 12.49
C ALA A 335 -10.74 18.38 12.94
N CYS A 336 -10.35 17.86 14.10
CA CYS A 336 -10.93 16.64 14.67
C CYS A 336 -12.38 16.82 15.12
N GLU A 337 -12.67 17.92 15.82
CA GLU A 337 -14.00 18.29 16.31
C GLU A 337 -14.98 18.39 15.15
N LEU A 338 -14.63 19.11 14.08
CA LEU A 338 -15.48 19.20 12.88
C LEU A 338 -15.64 17.87 12.10
N LEU A 339 -14.72 16.91 12.24
CA LEU A 339 -14.88 15.58 11.63
C LEU A 339 -15.87 14.73 12.42
N VAL A 340 -15.87 14.83 13.75
CA VAL A 340 -16.72 14.04 14.65
C VAL A 340 -18.11 14.67 14.83
N ASN A 341 -18.14 15.99 15.08
CA ASN A 341 -19.34 16.80 15.24
C ASN A 341 -19.62 17.51 13.91
N ASN A 342 -20.55 16.95 13.14
CA ASN A 342 -21.06 17.51 11.88
C ASN A 342 -22.48 17.00 11.56
N VAL A 343 -23.23 16.62 12.60
CA VAL A 343 -24.55 15.96 12.47
C VAL A 343 -25.64 16.95 12.05
N GLU A 344 -25.59 18.18 12.57
CA GLU A 344 -26.58 19.22 12.24
C GLU A 344 -26.24 19.96 10.94
N LYS A 345 -24.94 20.10 10.64
CA LYS A 345 -24.44 20.81 9.46
C LYS A 345 -23.23 20.08 8.86
N PRO A 346 -23.46 19.13 7.91
CA PRO A 346 -22.40 18.31 7.35
C PRO A 346 -21.28 19.14 6.71
N LEU A 347 -20.08 18.56 6.65
CA LEU A 347 -18.95 19.14 5.93
C LEU A 347 -19.14 18.99 4.42
N THR A 348 -18.65 19.96 3.64
CA THR A 348 -18.46 19.75 2.20
C THR A 348 -17.32 18.77 1.94
N GLU A 349 -17.20 18.25 0.71
CA GLU A 349 -16.05 17.41 0.33
C GLU A 349 -14.73 18.18 0.49
N SER A 350 -14.71 19.48 0.15
CA SER A 350 -13.54 20.35 0.32
C SER A 350 -13.18 20.59 1.79
N GLU A 351 -14.15 20.87 2.67
CA GLU A 351 -13.91 20.98 4.12
C GLU A 351 -13.39 19.67 4.71
N THR A 352 -14.00 18.54 4.34
CA THR A 352 -13.57 17.19 4.76
C THR A 352 -12.11 16.93 4.35
N ARG A 353 -11.77 17.21 3.09
CA ARG A 353 -10.41 17.11 2.52
C ARG A 353 -9.42 18.01 3.26
N HIS A 354 -9.81 19.22 3.63
CA HIS A 354 -8.99 20.14 4.44
C HIS A 354 -8.77 19.62 5.87
N CYS A 355 -9.79 19.10 6.54
CA CYS A 355 -9.66 18.48 7.86
C CYS A 355 -8.71 17.26 7.84
N ILE A 356 -8.86 16.36 6.86
CA ILE A 356 -7.97 15.20 6.70
C ILE A 356 -6.52 15.66 6.45
N ASN A 357 -6.29 16.68 5.62
CA ASN A 357 -4.94 17.22 5.38
C ASN A 357 -4.30 17.82 6.64
N ILE A 358 -5.06 18.56 7.46
CA ILE A 358 -4.58 19.13 8.72
C ILE A 358 -4.22 18.00 9.70
N VAL A 359 -5.10 17.01 9.88
CA VAL A 359 -4.85 15.85 10.75
C VAL A 359 -3.65 15.05 10.25
N SER A 360 -3.58 14.75 8.96
CA SER A 360 -2.49 14.01 8.30
C SER A 360 -1.13 14.61 8.61
N ILE A 361 -0.91 15.88 8.27
CA ILE A 361 0.42 16.50 8.41
C ILE A 361 0.78 16.74 9.88
N LEU A 362 -0.17 17.16 10.73
CA LEU A 362 0.11 17.44 12.13
C LEU A 362 0.23 16.18 13.01
N SER A 363 -0.29 15.02 12.56
CA SER A 363 -0.21 13.73 13.26
C SER A 363 1.19 13.09 13.32
N VAL A 364 2.22 13.73 12.78
CA VAL A 364 3.62 13.27 12.94
C VAL A 364 4.10 13.46 14.40
N ASP A 365 3.65 14.51 15.08
CA ASP A 365 4.00 14.78 16.48
C ASP A 365 3.27 13.87 17.49
N ALA A 366 3.91 13.56 18.61
CA ALA A 366 3.36 12.74 19.68
C ALA A 366 2.25 13.44 20.48
N CYS A 367 2.37 14.74 20.76
CA CYS A 367 1.34 15.49 21.49
C CYS A 367 0.06 15.62 20.64
N ASN A 368 0.22 15.92 19.36
CA ASN A 368 -0.85 15.96 18.35
C ASN A 368 -1.55 14.60 18.17
N ARG A 369 -0.80 13.47 18.12
CA ARG A 369 -1.41 12.12 18.14
C ARG A 369 -2.24 11.87 19.40
N SER A 370 -1.78 12.34 20.55
CA SER A 370 -2.53 12.27 21.81
C SER A 370 -3.83 13.10 21.77
N LYS A 371 -3.82 14.27 21.11
CA LYS A 371 -5.03 15.08 20.84
C LYS A 371 -6.03 14.33 19.93
N ILE A 372 -5.58 13.79 18.79
CA ILE A 372 -6.41 13.03 17.83
C ILE A 372 -7.04 11.77 18.46
N ARG A 373 -6.31 11.07 19.34
CA ARG A 373 -6.85 9.90 20.06
C ARG A 373 -7.99 10.28 21.01
N ARG A 374 -7.91 11.45 21.67
CA ARG A 374 -8.89 11.90 22.67
C ARG A 374 -10.17 12.50 22.05
N SER A 375 -10.07 13.10 20.87
CA SER A 375 -11.20 13.72 20.16
C SER A 375 -12.17 12.72 19.54
N GLY A 376 -11.83 11.42 19.51
CA GLY A 376 -12.63 10.38 18.83
C GLY A 376 -12.43 10.35 17.30
N ALA A 377 -11.60 11.22 16.73
CA ALA A 377 -11.43 11.32 15.28
C ALA A 377 -10.93 10.03 14.62
N LEU A 378 -10.11 9.21 15.29
CA LEU A 378 -9.69 7.89 14.78
C LEU A 378 -10.89 6.98 14.45
N ARG A 379 -11.93 7.02 15.28
CA ARG A 379 -13.16 6.24 15.07
C ARG A 379 -13.92 6.72 13.82
N LYS A 380 -14.10 8.04 13.68
CA LYS A 380 -14.73 8.65 12.52
C LYS A 380 -13.95 8.33 11.23
N LEU A 381 -12.63 8.43 11.26
CA LEU A 381 -11.77 8.12 10.11
C LEU A 381 -11.90 6.65 9.65
N ILE A 382 -12.07 5.69 10.58
CA ILE A 382 -12.32 4.28 10.23
C ILE A 382 -13.70 4.10 9.58
N ALA A 383 -14.73 4.84 10.02
CA ALA A 383 -16.03 4.86 9.36
C ALA A 383 -15.93 5.46 7.94
N MET A 384 -15.28 6.63 7.80
CA MET A 384 -15.06 7.28 6.50
C MET A 384 -14.29 6.40 5.51
N LEU A 385 -13.23 5.69 5.94
CA LEU A 385 -12.51 4.74 5.09
C LEU A 385 -13.39 3.56 4.63
N ARG A 386 -14.34 3.13 5.47
CA ARG A 386 -15.29 2.04 5.19
C ARG A 386 -16.39 2.46 4.22
N GLU A 387 -16.82 3.72 4.29
CA GLU A 387 -17.99 4.30 3.61
C GLU A 387 -17.64 5.03 2.30
N SER A 388 -16.47 5.67 2.21
CA SER A 388 -16.08 6.48 1.06
C SER A 388 -15.89 5.67 -0.23
N SER A 389 -16.24 6.28 -1.37
CA SER A 389 -15.92 5.82 -2.72
C SER A 389 -14.65 6.48 -3.29
N SER A 390 -14.13 7.54 -2.66
CA SER A 390 -13.03 8.34 -3.20
C SER A 390 -11.67 7.74 -2.85
N HIS A 391 -10.98 7.18 -3.85
CA HIS A 391 -9.65 6.58 -3.68
C HIS A 391 -8.61 7.57 -3.10
N SER A 392 -8.72 8.86 -3.41
CA SER A 392 -7.84 9.91 -2.88
C SER A 392 -8.10 10.16 -1.38
N GLU A 393 -9.37 10.17 -0.97
CA GLU A 393 -9.75 10.28 0.45
C GLU A 393 -9.26 9.06 1.24
N LYS A 394 -9.55 7.84 0.75
CA LYS A 394 -9.08 6.60 1.37
C LYS A 394 -7.56 6.56 1.56
N THR A 395 -6.81 6.92 0.51
CA THR A 395 -5.33 6.99 0.56
C THR A 395 -4.86 8.00 1.62
N SER A 396 -5.54 9.14 1.72
CA SER A 396 -5.23 10.17 2.72
C SER A 396 -5.52 9.69 4.15
N ILE A 397 -6.60 8.92 4.36
CA ILE A 397 -6.93 8.32 5.67
C ILE A 397 -5.94 7.20 6.05
N LEU A 398 -5.57 6.33 5.11
CA LEU A 398 -4.55 5.30 5.32
C LEU A 398 -3.20 5.92 5.74
N TYR A 399 -2.82 7.05 5.13
CA TYR A 399 -1.63 7.82 5.52
C TYR A 399 -1.74 8.35 6.96
N VAL A 400 -2.91 8.85 7.40
CA VAL A 400 -3.11 9.23 8.82
C VAL A 400 -2.80 8.04 9.73
N PHE A 401 -3.34 6.85 9.44
CA PHE A 401 -3.11 5.66 10.26
C PHE A 401 -1.64 5.21 10.29
N LEU A 402 -0.88 5.41 9.21
CA LEU A 402 0.57 5.11 9.16
C LEU A 402 1.38 5.90 10.21
N ASN A 403 0.98 7.14 10.53
CA ASN A 403 1.61 7.96 11.57
C ASN A 403 1.33 7.43 13.00
N PHE A 404 0.30 6.61 13.17
CA PHE A 404 -0.03 5.94 14.43
C PHE A 404 0.58 4.54 14.58
N GLN A 405 1.30 4.01 13.59
CA GLN A 405 1.78 2.61 13.59
C GLN A 405 2.57 2.22 14.86
N TYR A 406 3.34 3.15 15.44
CA TYR A 406 4.13 2.92 16.66
C TYR A 406 3.42 3.37 17.97
N ASP A 407 2.24 3.97 17.87
CA ASP A 407 1.41 4.38 19.01
C ASP A 407 0.45 3.23 19.39
N ASN A 408 0.94 2.34 20.27
CA ASN A 408 0.21 1.14 20.68
C ASN A 408 -1.19 1.42 21.25
N MET A 409 -1.40 2.57 21.91
CA MET A 409 -2.69 2.95 22.50
C MET A 409 -3.70 3.38 21.42
N SER A 410 -3.23 4.12 20.41
CA SER A 410 -4.06 4.47 19.25
C SER A 410 -4.32 3.26 18.36
N MET A 411 -3.34 2.36 18.17
CA MET A 411 -3.52 1.12 17.43
C MET A 411 -4.56 0.19 18.10
N ASP A 412 -4.49 -0.01 19.43
CA ASP A 412 -5.48 -0.83 20.17
C ASP A 412 -6.91 -0.26 20.04
N LEU A 413 -7.06 1.07 20.08
CA LEU A 413 -8.34 1.74 19.79
C LEU A 413 -8.81 1.48 18.36
N MET A 414 -7.95 1.65 17.36
CA MET A 414 -8.30 1.40 15.95
C MET A 414 -8.65 -0.07 15.67
N LEU A 415 -8.01 -1.02 16.35
CA LEU A 415 -8.39 -2.44 16.28
C LEU A 415 -9.81 -2.68 16.79
N ARG A 416 -10.22 -2.06 17.90
CA ARG A 416 -11.58 -2.20 18.46
C ARG A 416 -12.68 -1.68 17.53
N GLU A 417 -12.38 -0.67 16.72
CA GLU A 417 -13.31 -0.12 15.72
C GLU A 417 -13.28 -0.88 14.37
N GLY A 418 -12.45 -1.94 14.26
CA GLY A 418 -12.42 -2.87 13.13
C GLY A 418 -11.41 -2.55 12.03
N LEU A 419 -10.27 -1.92 12.36
CA LEU A 419 -9.21 -1.56 11.38
C LEU A 419 -8.82 -2.74 10.46
N ILE A 420 -8.63 -3.96 10.99
CA ILE A 420 -8.21 -5.14 10.21
C ILE A 420 -9.21 -5.42 9.07
N MET A 421 -10.51 -5.44 9.39
CA MET A 421 -11.56 -5.73 8.39
C MET A 421 -11.66 -4.65 7.31
N VAL A 422 -11.36 -3.40 7.65
CA VAL A 422 -11.32 -2.30 6.67
C VAL A 422 -10.06 -2.40 5.79
N LEU A 423 -8.88 -2.68 6.36
CA LEU A 423 -7.65 -2.90 5.58
C LEU A 423 -7.80 -4.10 4.62
N ILE A 424 -8.42 -5.19 5.07
CA ILE A 424 -8.71 -6.37 4.25
C ILE A 424 -9.75 -6.06 3.15
N LYS A 425 -10.79 -5.26 3.42
CA LYS A 425 -11.73 -4.80 2.39
C LYS A 425 -11.04 -3.99 1.30
N GLU A 426 -10.12 -3.08 1.67
CA GLU A 426 -9.38 -2.30 0.68
C GLU A 426 -8.35 -3.16 -0.08
N LEU A 427 -7.68 -4.11 0.59
CA LEU A 427 -6.80 -5.07 -0.08
C LEU A 427 -7.57 -5.96 -1.08
N GLN A 428 -8.79 -6.39 -0.76
CA GLN A 428 -9.70 -7.05 -1.70
C GLN A 428 -10.07 -6.13 -2.87
N SER A 429 -10.28 -4.83 -2.63
CA SER A 429 -10.52 -3.86 -3.70
C SER A 429 -9.33 -3.73 -4.64
N PHE A 430 -8.08 -3.78 -4.14
CA PHE A 430 -6.88 -3.81 -4.99
C PHE A 430 -6.73 -5.13 -5.76
N ILE A 431 -6.99 -6.26 -5.10
CA ILE A 431 -6.98 -7.61 -5.70
C ILE A 431 -8.00 -7.75 -6.84
N ASN A 432 -9.15 -7.08 -6.73
CA ASN A 432 -10.22 -7.12 -7.72
C ASN A 432 -10.17 -5.97 -8.76
N SER A 433 -9.30 -4.97 -8.56
CA SER A 433 -9.13 -3.84 -9.50
C SER A 433 -8.20 -4.21 -10.67
N ASP A 434 -8.42 -3.56 -11.83
CA ASP A 434 -7.84 -3.91 -13.15
C ASP A 434 -6.49 -4.64 -13.10
N GLU A 435 -6.50 -5.90 -13.54
CA GLU A 435 -5.32 -6.76 -13.57
C GLU A 435 -4.14 -6.10 -14.29
N GLU A 436 -4.41 -5.29 -15.33
CA GLU A 436 -3.42 -4.88 -16.32
C GLU A 436 -2.23 -4.10 -15.74
N TYR A 437 -2.45 -3.22 -14.77
CA TYR A 437 -1.37 -2.46 -14.13
C TYR A 437 -0.42 -3.39 -13.34
N TYR A 438 -0.98 -4.24 -12.49
CA TYR A 438 -0.22 -5.18 -11.68
C TYR A 438 0.38 -6.32 -12.52
N LYS A 439 -0.28 -6.68 -13.63
CA LYS A 439 0.19 -7.64 -14.63
C LYS A 439 1.39 -7.10 -15.41
N ARG A 440 1.39 -5.84 -15.86
CA ARG A 440 2.58 -5.20 -16.46
C ARG A 440 3.76 -5.20 -15.48
N LYS A 441 3.53 -4.80 -14.21
CA LYS A 441 4.55 -4.86 -13.14
C LYS A 441 5.09 -6.29 -12.86
N ARG A 442 4.30 -7.32 -13.16
CA ARG A 442 4.69 -8.75 -13.11
C ARG A 442 5.52 -9.14 -14.35
N GLU A 443 5.06 -8.78 -15.54
CA GLU A 443 5.70 -9.09 -16.83
C GLU A 443 7.05 -8.39 -17.03
N GLU A 444 7.19 -7.13 -16.61
CA GLU A 444 8.46 -6.37 -16.62
C GLU A 444 9.58 -7.10 -15.84
N LYS A 445 9.26 -7.72 -14.70
CA LYS A 445 10.22 -8.49 -13.89
C LYS A 445 10.51 -9.89 -14.43
N LEU A 446 9.59 -10.52 -15.17
CA LEU A 446 9.91 -11.72 -15.95
C LEU A 446 10.92 -11.43 -17.07
N GLN A 447 10.98 -10.21 -17.59
CA GLN A 447 12.01 -9.81 -18.56
C GLN A 447 13.36 -9.51 -17.88
N SER A 448 13.37 -8.88 -16.70
CA SER A 448 14.62 -8.58 -15.98
C SER A 448 15.32 -9.84 -15.45
N THR A 449 14.57 -10.84 -14.98
CA THR A 449 15.11 -12.15 -14.60
C THR A 449 15.68 -12.94 -15.79
N LYS A 450 15.04 -12.88 -16.97
CA LYS A 450 15.58 -13.49 -18.20
C LYS A 450 16.92 -12.91 -18.63
N LYS A 451 17.18 -11.61 -18.40
CA LYS A 451 18.46 -10.96 -18.70
C LYS A 451 19.65 -11.39 -17.83
N ARG A 452 19.46 -12.30 -16.84
CA ARG A 452 20.55 -12.81 -15.98
C ARG A 452 20.72 -14.34 -15.97
N LYS A 453 20.05 -15.10 -16.84
CA LYS A 453 20.27 -16.55 -16.98
C LYS A 453 20.28 -17.03 -18.44
N LEU A 454 21.47 -16.96 -19.03
CA LEU A 454 21.89 -17.75 -20.18
C LEU A 454 23.34 -18.21 -19.88
N ALA A 455 23.66 -19.50 -19.76
CA ALA A 455 22.80 -20.68 -19.77
C ALA A 455 23.32 -21.74 -18.79
N GLU A 456 22.42 -22.56 -18.24
CA GLU A 456 22.75 -23.88 -17.71
C GLU A 456 21.49 -24.75 -17.65
N SER A 457 21.61 -26.05 -17.95
CA SER A 457 20.48 -26.97 -17.99
C SER A 457 20.16 -27.48 -16.58
N VAL A 458 18.97 -27.13 -16.08
CA VAL A 458 18.48 -27.62 -14.77
C VAL A 458 18.11 -29.10 -14.90
N LYS A 459 19.04 -29.99 -14.56
CA LYS A 459 18.69 -31.34 -14.08
C LYS A 459 17.90 -31.19 -12.77
N GLU A 460 16.98 -32.12 -12.50
CA GLU A 460 16.22 -32.13 -11.24
C GLU A 460 17.14 -32.43 -10.05
N THR A 461 17.69 -31.38 -9.45
CA THR A 461 18.58 -31.51 -8.30
C THR A 461 17.78 -31.97 -7.09
N LYS A 462 17.97 -33.22 -6.66
CA LYS A 462 17.40 -33.75 -5.42
C LYS A 462 17.79 -32.86 -4.24
N CYS A 463 16.83 -32.07 -3.72
CA CYS A 463 17.01 -31.32 -2.48
C CYS A 463 17.28 -32.31 -1.34
N LYS A 464 18.54 -32.42 -0.94
CA LYS A 464 18.93 -33.14 0.26
C LYS A 464 18.47 -32.32 1.47
N PHE A 465 17.32 -32.70 2.04
CA PHE A 465 16.94 -32.26 3.37
C PHE A 465 18.05 -32.60 4.37
N PRO A 466 18.35 -31.75 5.36
CA PRO A 466 19.26 -32.11 6.44
C PRO A 466 18.76 -33.37 7.14
N LYS A 467 19.63 -34.35 7.34
CA LYS A 467 19.34 -35.43 8.28
C LYS A 467 19.35 -34.85 9.69
N VAL A 468 18.31 -35.10 10.46
CA VAL A 468 18.41 -35.03 11.92
C VAL A 468 19.43 -36.08 12.35
N HIS A 469 20.45 -35.67 13.10
CA HIS A 469 21.33 -36.56 13.83
C HIS A 469 21.02 -36.38 15.32
N GLU A 470 20.53 -37.45 15.93
CA GLU A 470 20.70 -37.64 17.36
C GLU A 470 22.14 -38.11 17.59
N ASP A 471 22.85 -37.50 18.55
CA ASP A 471 23.78 -38.18 19.46
C ASP A 471 24.25 -37.21 20.56
N VAL A 472 24.89 -37.73 21.61
CA VAL A 472 25.00 -37.07 22.94
C VAL A 472 26.46 -36.94 23.43
N ASN A 473 26.72 -35.86 24.20
CA ASN A 473 27.88 -35.50 25.03
C ASN A 473 28.93 -34.52 24.46
N LEU A 474 29.21 -33.49 25.29
CA LEU A 474 30.51 -32.97 25.78
C LEU A 474 31.70 -32.89 24.79
N ASP A 475 32.51 -31.82 24.76
CA ASP A 475 32.91 -30.93 25.87
C ASP A 475 33.24 -29.46 25.43
N TYR A 476 33.69 -28.63 26.37
CA TYR A 476 34.10 -27.22 26.18
C TYR A 476 35.25 -27.03 25.16
N ASP A 477 35.32 -25.94 24.38
CA ASP A 477 35.91 -24.67 24.83
C ASP A 477 35.54 -23.42 23.98
N SER A 478 35.75 -22.20 24.50
CA SER A 478 35.53 -20.92 23.76
C SER A 478 36.19 -19.70 24.40
N PRO A 479 36.86 -18.85 23.60
CA PRO A 479 36.53 -17.41 23.56
C PRO A 479 36.62 -16.82 22.12
N SER A 480 35.89 -15.78 21.69
CA SER A 480 34.78 -14.96 22.23
C SER A 480 33.94 -14.46 21.01
N GLY A 481 33.10 -13.41 20.92
CA GLY A 481 32.73 -12.25 21.75
C GLY A 481 32.62 -10.97 20.87
N SER A 482 31.66 -10.05 20.98
CA SER A 482 30.45 -9.96 21.84
C SER A 482 29.30 -9.21 21.06
N PRO A 483 28.33 -8.48 21.65
CA PRO A 483 26.96 -8.99 21.68
C PRO A 483 25.87 -8.13 21.02
N ARG A 484 24.70 -8.74 20.75
CA ARG A 484 23.39 -8.05 20.71
C ARG A 484 22.43 -8.74 21.68
N SER A 485 21.62 -7.95 22.38
CA SER A 485 20.75 -8.41 23.47
C SER A 485 19.49 -9.09 22.97
N LEU A 486 19.19 -10.27 23.53
CA LEU A 486 17.91 -10.98 23.37
C LEU A 486 17.03 -10.77 24.61
N ILE A 487 15.72 -10.79 24.39
CA ILE A 487 14.71 -10.81 25.45
C ILE A 487 14.47 -12.26 25.85
N SER A 488 14.58 -12.58 27.14
CA SER A 488 14.32 -13.93 27.68
C SER A 488 12.86 -14.07 28.18
N PRO A 489 12.24 -15.25 28.03
CA PRO A 489 10.84 -15.49 28.43
C PRO A 489 10.67 -15.73 29.94
N PRO A 490 9.44 -15.59 30.49
CA PRO A 490 9.15 -15.79 31.91
C PRO A 490 8.98 -17.27 32.30
N SER A 491 9.21 -17.58 33.57
CA SER A 491 8.91 -18.86 34.23
C SER A 491 8.67 -18.64 35.74
N PRO A 492 8.01 -19.60 36.45
CA PRO A 492 7.05 -19.24 37.51
C PRO A 492 7.64 -18.95 38.91
N CYS A 493 6.80 -18.31 39.73
CA CYS A 493 7.15 -17.79 41.05
C CYS A 493 7.38 -18.85 42.15
N SER A 494 8.34 -18.62 43.04
CA SER A 494 8.12 -18.82 44.49
C SER A 494 9.03 -17.98 45.40
N SER A 495 8.39 -17.19 46.26
CA SER A 495 8.71 -16.96 47.69
C SER A 495 10.16 -16.77 48.21
N ARG A 496 10.48 -15.54 48.66
CA ARG A 496 11.28 -15.15 49.87
C ARG A 496 12.76 -15.63 49.92
N SER A 497 13.76 -14.89 50.43
CA SER A 497 13.79 -13.86 51.50
C SER A 497 15.09 -13.04 51.54
N MET A 498 15.02 -11.81 52.11
CA MET A 498 16.04 -11.05 52.90
C MET A 498 17.54 -11.01 52.52
N SER A 499 18.08 -9.78 52.45
CA SER A 499 19.50 -9.35 52.39
C SER A 499 20.28 -9.60 53.73
N PRO A 500 21.62 -9.35 53.90
CA PRO A 500 22.29 -8.05 53.63
C PRO A 500 23.84 -7.96 53.33
N VAL A 501 24.23 -6.81 52.72
CA VAL A 501 25.45 -5.97 52.97
C VAL A 501 26.90 -6.48 52.68
N GLY A 502 27.67 -5.62 51.97
CA GLY A 502 29.16 -5.52 52.00
C GLY A 502 29.87 -5.74 50.64
N GLY A 503 30.92 -5.01 50.24
CA GLY A 503 31.45 -3.73 50.75
C GLY A 503 32.91 -3.39 50.34
N ASN A 504 33.11 -2.21 49.73
CA ASN A 504 34.34 -1.37 49.70
C ASN A 504 35.61 -1.74 48.88
N LEU A 505 36.36 -0.67 48.52
CA LEU A 505 37.78 -0.56 48.08
C LEU A 505 38.15 -1.11 46.66
N THR A 506 39.00 -0.54 45.79
CA THR A 506 39.57 0.80 45.43
C THR A 506 40.98 0.58 44.84
N LYS A 507 41.28 1.13 43.65
CA LYS A 507 42.58 1.67 43.12
C LYS A 507 42.48 1.77 41.58
N ALA A 508 42.91 2.80 40.82
CA ALA A 508 43.86 3.93 40.94
C ALA A 508 45.16 3.73 40.10
N GLY A 509 45.63 4.79 39.44
CA GLY A 509 46.58 4.79 38.32
C GLY A 509 45.82 4.93 36.99
N ASP A 510 45.66 6.09 36.33
CA ASP A 510 46.57 7.22 36.02
C ASP A 510 47.63 6.90 34.96
N PHE A 511 47.55 7.57 33.80
CA PHE A 511 48.65 8.33 33.16
C PHE A 511 48.12 9.17 31.97
N ASP A 512 48.87 10.21 31.61
CA ASP A 512 48.37 11.48 31.04
C ASP A 512 48.22 11.58 29.49
N GLU A 513 47.86 12.79 29.05
CA GLU A 513 47.88 13.36 27.69
C GLU A 513 49.32 13.33 27.08
N GLU A 514 49.62 13.69 25.82
CA GLU A 514 49.20 14.87 25.04
C GLU A 514 49.71 14.74 23.56
N SER A 515 49.30 15.68 22.68
CA SER A 515 49.76 15.86 21.27
C SER A 515 49.36 14.75 20.27
N TYR A 516 49.07 15.01 18.98
CA TYR A 516 49.52 16.08 18.08
C TYR A 516 48.54 16.29 16.89
N SER A 517 48.54 17.47 16.26
CA SER A 517 47.84 17.73 14.97
C SER A 517 48.48 18.90 14.21
N PRO A 518 48.58 18.78 12.87
CA PRO A 518 48.42 19.93 11.96
C PRO A 518 47.58 19.57 10.70
N VAL A 519 47.49 20.50 9.74
CA VAL A 519 46.42 20.60 8.73
C VAL A 519 46.96 21.04 7.34
N CYS A 520 46.29 20.57 6.27
CA CYS A 520 46.29 21.03 4.85
C CYS A 520 47.57 21.07 4.00
N SER A 521 47.52 20.30 2.90
CA SER A 521 47.70 20.72 1.49
C SER A 521 46.85 19.73 0.64
N ASP A 522 46.14 20.04 -0.45
CA ASP A 522 46.50 20.73 -1.71
C ASP A 522 47.76 20.07 -2.32
N ASP A 523 47.75 19.47 -3.52
CA ASP A 523 47.45 20.05 -4.83
C ASP A 523 46.74 19.06 -5.80
N ASP A 524 46.40 19.53 -7.00
CA ASP A 524 45.78 18.81 -8.12
C ASP A 524 46.80 17.98 -8.96
N ASP A 525 46.31 17.21 -9.94
CA ASP A 525 46.84 17.21 -11.32
C ASP A 525 45.85 16.54 -12.29
N ASP A 526 45.82 17.03 -13.54
CA ASP A 526 44.92 16.62 -14.63
C ASP A 526 45.47 15.45 -15.47
N ASP A 527 44.66 14.96 -16.42
CA ASP A 527 45.15 14.43 -17.71
C ASP A 527 44.17 14.87 -18.82
N ASP A 528 44.71 15.32 -19.95
CA ASP A 528 44.03 16.11 -21.01
C ASP A 528 43.85 15.30 -22.32
N ASP A 529 42.97 15.77 -23.22
CA ASP A 529 43.07 15.54 -24.68
C ASP A 529 42.03 16.39 -25.47
N GLY A 530 42.33 17.68 -25.67
CA GLY A 530 42.53 18.26 -27.01
C GLY A 530 41.33 18.60 -27.94
N ASP A 531 41.21 19.91 -28.21
CA ASP A 531 40.95 20.55 -29.52
C ASP A 531 39.59 20.33 -30.27
N ASP A 532 39.04 21.27 -31.06
CA ASP A 532 39.58 22.56 -31.53
C ASP A 532 38.51 23.65 -31.82
N ASP A 533 38.98 24.90 -31.75
CA ASP A 533 38.69 26.13 -32.52
C ASP A 533 37.32 26.90 -32.58
N ASN A 534 37.44 28.19 -32.18
CA ASN A 534 36.94 29.45 -32.79
C ASN A 534 35.45 29.84 -32.95
N ASP A 535 35.02 30.75 -32.06
CA ASP A 535 34.72 32.18 -32.33
C ASP A 535 33.84 32.61 -33.54
N ASN A 536 32.65 33.21 -33.29
CA ASN A 536 32.44 34.65 -33.56
C ASN A 536 31.11 35.30 -33.10
N LYS A 537 31.04 36.63 -33.22
CA LYS A 537 29.88 37.50 -32.93
C LYS A 537 29.16 38.00 -34.20
N THR A 538 27.92 38.49 -34.01
CA THR A 538 27.17 39.48 -34.82
C THR A 538 26.85 39.21 -36.30
N SER A 539 25.56 39.29 -36.66
CA SER A 539 24.96 40.47 -37.36
C SER A 539 23.52 40.20 -37.90
N ASN A 540 22.83 41.23 -38.39
CA ASN A 540 21.41 41.20 -38.84
C ASN A 540 21.27 41.11 -40.36
N LEU A 541 20.17 40.52 -40.88
CA LEU A 541 19.68 40.80 -42.25
C LEU A 541 18.13 40.83 -42.42
N TYR A 542 17.61 42.00 -42.82
CA TYR A 542 16.52 42.33 -43.77
C TYR A 542 15.08 41.72 -43.72
N THR A 543 14.15 42.47 -43.10
CA THR A 543 12.96 43.17 -43.67
C THR A 543 12.04 42.61 -44.79
N ASN A 544 10.70 42.76 -44.55
CA ASN A 544 9.60 43.19 -45.48
C ASN A 544 8.99 42.22 -46.54
N PRO A 545 7.75 42.47 -47.07
CA PRO A 545 6.56 43.12 -46.47
C PRO A 545 5.15 42.55 -46.85
N ASN A 546 4.11 43.03 -46.14
CA ASN A 546 2.69 43.28 -46.56
C ASN A 546 1.73 42.17 -47.09
N ALA A 547 0.59 42.04 -46.38
CA ALA A 547 -0.76 41.75 -46.92
C ALA A 547 -1.81 42.50 -46.04
N ASN A 548 -3.09 42.62 -46.47
CA ASN A 548 -4.04 43.62 -45.93
C ASN A 548 -5.46 43.07 -45.59
N LEU A 549 -6.29 43.93 -44.98
CA LEU A 549 -7.73 43.85 -44.61
C LEU A 549 -8.69 43.31 -45.75
N ASP A 550 -9.96 42.92 -45.54
CA ASP A 550 -10.91 43.27 -44.43
C ASP A 550 -12.15 42.35 -44.20
N ASN A 551 -12.80 42.56 -43.03
CA ASN A 551 -14.23 42.44 -42.63
C ASN A 551 -15.31 41.65 -43.44
N HIS A 552 -15.95 40.64 -42.80
CA HIS A 552 -17.43 40.53 -42.64
C HIS A 552 -17.90 39.38 -41.70
N SER A 553 -18.47 39.69 -40.52
CA SER A 553 -19.30 38.72 -39.73
C SER A 553 -20.04 39.30 -38.51
N VAL A 554 -19.44 40.25 -37.77
CA VAL A 554 -19.83 40.56 -36.37
C VAL A 554 -21.06 41.48 -36.21
N ILE A 555 -21.57 42.08 -37.30
CA ILE A 555 -22.52 43.21 -37.21
C ILE A 555 -24.00 42.81 -37.01
N MET A 556 -24.41 41.57 -37.31
CA MET A 556 -25.85 41.23 -37.40
C MET A 556 -26.54 40.75 -36.11
N ASN A 557 -25.82 40.19 -35.13
CA ASN A 557 -26.45 39.54 -33.96
C ASN A 557 -26.50 40.45 -32.72
N LEU A 558 -26.74 41.76 -32.92
CA LEU A 558 -26.83 42.76 -31.85
C LEU A 558 -28.25 43.33 -31.66
N LEU A 559 -29.26 42.59 -32.12
CA LEU A 559 -30.69 42.95 -32.01
C LEU A 559 -31.54 41.75 -31.58
N ASP A 560 -31.56 41.47 -30.28
CA ASP A 560 -32.85 41.31 -29.61
C ASP A 560 -32.73 41.82 -28.16
N LEU A 561 -33.41 42.92 -27.87
CA LEU A 561 -33.29 43.66 -26.61
C LEU A 561 -34.63 43.69 -25.89
N ALA A 562 -34.57 43.58 -24.56
CA ALA A 562 -35.63 43.84 -23.60
C ALA A 562 -36.74 42.78 -23.44
N SER A 563 -36.80 42.23 -22.23
CA SER A 563 -38.05 41.92 -21.52
C SER A 563 -37.82 42.24 -20.04
N ARG A 564 -38.44 43.32 -19.54
CA ARG A 564 -38.42 43.75 -18.12
C ARG A 564 -39.62 43.13 -17.37
N PRO A 565 -39.60 43.08 -16.02
CA PRO A 565 -40.06 44.24 -15.25
C PRO A 565 -39.07 44.69 -14.15
N GLU A 566 -39.43 45.75 -13.43
CA GLU A 566 -38.61 46.49 -12.47
C GLU A 566 -39.08 46.30 -11.02
N ALA A 567 -38.17 46.54 -10.06
CA ALA A 567 -38.51 46.94 -8.70
C ALA A 567 -37.48 47.99 -8.24
N LEU A 568 -37.94 49.00 -7.50
CA LEU A 568 -37.14 50.13 -7.01
C LEU A 568 -36.93 49.98 -5.50
N GLU A 569 -35.74 50.30 -4.98
CA GLU A 569 -35.57 51.06 -3.73
C GLU A 569 -34.11 51.54 -3.55
N ASP A 570 -33.86 52.28 -2.46
CA ASP A 570 -33.02 53.48 -2.49
C ASP A 570 -31.48 53.36 -2.44
N ASN A 571 -30.89 54.43 -2.96
CA ASN A 571 -29.49 54.85 -2.95
C ASN A 571 -28.65 54.49 -1.68
N ILE A 572 -27.51 53.80 -1.88
CA ILE A 572 -26.18 54.17 -1.35
C ILE A 572 -25.10 53.39 -2.13
N LEU A 573 -24.05 54.09 -2.59
CA LEU A 573 -22.91 53.48 -3.28
C LEU A 573 -21.90 52.93 -2.26
N LEU A 574 -22.19 51.73 -1.76
CA LEU A 574 -21.24 50.84 -1.11
C LEU A 574 -21.05 49.60 -1.99
N ASP A 575 -19.82 49.14 -2.13
CA ASP A 575 -19.43 48.03 -3.01
C ASP A 575 -20.14 46.72 -2.59
N LYS A 576 -21.25 46.39 -3.26
CA LYS A 576 -21.91 45.06 -3.20
C LYS A 576 -21.37 44.12 -4.28
N GLU A 577 -20.04 44.09 -4.42
CA GLU A 577 -19.30 43.13 -5.25
C GLU A 577 -18.27 42.43 -4.35
N ASP A 578 -18.53 41.16 -3.98
CA ASP A 578 -17.56 40.16 -3.47
C ASP A 578 -18.25 38.83 -3.04
N ASP A 579 -19.59 38.77 -2.88
CA ASP A 579 -20.28 37.59 -2.31
C ASP A 579 -20.31 36.33 -3.21
N ASP A 580 -20.33 36.47 -4.55
CA ASP A 580 -20.47 35.33 -5.49
C ASP A 580 -19.13 34.70 -5.95
N GLU A 581 -17.97 35.23 -5.53
CA GLU A 581 -16.65 34.79 -6.04
C GLU A 581 -16.01 33.65 -5.21
N VAL A 582 -16.79 32.97 -4.36
CA VAL A 582 -16.30 31.89 -3.47
C VAL A 582 -16.83 30.51 -3.89
N SER A 583 -16.29 29.97 -4.99
CA SER A 583 -16.00 28.53 -5.22
C SER A 583 -15.86 28.22 -6.71
N GLN A 584 -14.65 28.39 -7.27
CA GLN A 584 -14.25 27.62 -8.45
C GLN A 584 -13.41 26.41 -8.00
N ASP A 585 -13.87 25.21 -8.36
CA ASP A 585 -13.21 23.96 -7.96
C ASP A 585 -11.86 23.79 -8.68
N VAL A 586 -10.79 23.76 -7.89
CA VAL A 586 -9.46 23.39 -8.38
C VAL A 586 -9.36 21.86 -8.41
N PRO A 587 -8.99 21.24 -9.56
CA PRO A 587 -8.79 19.80 -9.67
C PRO A 587 -7.81 19.25 -8.62
N ALA A 588 -7.93 17.96 -8.30
CA ALA A 588 -7.18 17.30 -7.24
C ALA A 588 -5.65 17.43 -7.42
N LEU A 589 -5.06 18.41 -6.72
CA LEU A 589 -3.62 18.64 -6.66
C LEU A 589 -2.92 17.47 -5.97
N LYS A 590 -1.89 16.93 -6.64
CA LYS A 590 -1.06 15.84 -6.09
C LYS A 590 -0.43 16.29 -4.76
N LEU A 591 -0.39 15.37 -3.80
CA LEU A 591 0.27 15.56 -2.52
C LEU A 591 1.77 15.90 -2.72
N PRO A 592 2.38 16.75 -1.87
CA PRO A 592 3.81 17.02 -1.91
C PRO A 592 4.63 15.73 -1.78
N ASN A 593 5.72 15.63 -2.53
CA ASN A 593 6.57 14.44 -2.54
C ASN A 593 7.48 14.42 -1.30
N ILE A 594 6.92 14.04 -0.14
CA ILE A 594 7.68 13.82 1.08
C ILE A 594 8.53 12.56 0.88
N GLY A 595 9.84 12.75 0.75
CA GLY A 595 10.78 11.66 0.46
C GLY A 595 10.72 10.54 1.50
N ASN A 596 10.92 9.30 1.04
CA ASN A 596 10.99 8.06 1.83
C ASN A 596 9.67 7.58 2.46
N LEU A 597 8.52 7.95 1.90
CA LEU A 597 7.23 7.31 2.20
C LEU A 597 6.80 6.33 1.08
N PRO A 598 6.06 5.26 1.39
CA PRO A 598 5.62 4.30 0.38
C PRO A 598 4.69 4.97 -0.65
N HIS A 599 5.01 4.84 -1.93
CA HIS A 599 4.38 5.65 -2.99
C HIS A 599 2.97 5.18 -3.39
N ASN A 600 2.46 4.05 -2.88
CA ASN A 600 1.11 3.55 -3.17
C ASN A 600 0.36 3.14 -1.90
N ALA A 601 -0.97 3.27 -1.90
CA ALA A 601 -1.81 2.90 -0.76
C ALA A 601 -1.76 1.40 -0.41
N ILE A 602 -1.49 0.51 -1.37
CA ILE A 602 -1.26 -0.93 -1.09
C ILE A 602 -0.03 -1.15 -0.22
N ASP A 603 1.02 -0.33 -0.39
CA ASP A 603 2.25 -0.40 0.41
C ASP A 603 1.99 0.05 1.86
N ILE A 604 1.07 1.01 2.06
CA ILE A 604 0.61 1.44 3.39
C ILE A 604 -0.24 0.34 4.06
N ILE A 605 -1.10 -0.35 3.29
CA ILE A 605 -1.91 -1.46 3.79
C ILE A 605 -1.04 -2.62 4.26
N ASP A 606 -0.02 -3.02 3.49
CA ASP A 606 0.94 -4.07 3.87
C ASP A 606 1.65 -3.73 5.19
N ASN A 607 2.23 -2.53 5.30
CA ASN A 607 2.88 -2.05 6.52
C ASN A 607 1.93 -2.02 7.75
N LEU A 608 0.67 -1.59 7.57
CA LEU A 608 -0.31 -1.55 8.65
C LEU A 608 -0.76 -2.96 9.08
N ILE A 609 -0.99 -3.87 8.15
CA ILE A 609 -1.31 -5.28 8.46
C ILE A 609 -0.13 -5.92 9.19
N PHE A 610 1.07 -5.84 8.63
CA PHE A 610 2.31 -6.36 9.21
C PHE A 610 2.49 -5.84 10.64
N ARG A 611 2.35 -4.52 10.87
CA ARG A 611 2.45 -3.92 12.20
C ARG A 611 1.42 -4.45 13.19
N VAL A 612 0.17 -4.67 12.76
CA VAL A 612 -0.87 -5.26 13.61
C VAL A 612 -0.50 -6.70 14.03
N THR A 613 0.20 -7.46 13.20
CA THR A 613 0.66 -8.81 13.57
C THR A 613 1.74 -8.83 14.67
N TYR A 614 2.41 -7.70 14.94
CA TYR A 614 3.36 -7.57 16.06
C TYR A 614 2.72 -7.04 17.36
N MET A 615 1.41 -6.79 17.39
CA MET A 615 0.77 -6.29 18.62
C MET A 615 0.62 -7.39 19.67
N VAL A 616 0.90 -7.04 20.93
CA VAL A 616 0.79 -7.96 22.10
C VAL A 616 -0.64 -8.47 22.26
N LYS A 617 -1.64 -7.60 22.03
CA LYS A 617 -3.04 -7.99 21.86
C LYS A 617 -3.35 -8.04 20.37
N LYS A 618 -3.35 -9.24 19.81
CA LYS A 618 -3.78 -9.47 18.43
C LYS A 618 -5.30 -9.47 18.36
N GLY A 619 -5.86 -8.79 17.36
CA GLY A 619 -7.31 -8.81 17.10
C GLY A 619 -7.74 -10.18 16.59
N VAL A 620 -8.87 -10.69 17.10
CA VAL A 620 -9.47 -11.96 16.61
C VAL A 620 -9.78 -11.95 15.11
N ASP A 621 -9.93 -10.76 14.54
CA ASP A 621 -10.07 -10.53 13.10
C ASP A 621 -8.88 -11.00 12.26
N LEU A 622 -7.68 -11.21 12.84
CA LEU A 622 -6.55 -11.80 12.11
C LEU A 622 -6.78 -13.27 11.74
N GLY A 623 -7.42 -14.04 12.64
CA GLY A 623 -7.73 -15.46 12.43
C GLY A 623 -9.00 -15.73 11.62
N LYS A 624 -9.64 -14.69 11.07
CA LYS A 624 -10.87 -14.82 10.27
C LYS A 624 -10.58 -15.36 8.85
N PRO A 625 -11.52 -16.13 8.25
CA PRO A 625 -11.36 -16.64 6.89
C PRO A 625 -11.16 -15.52 5.86
N GLU A 626 -11.85 -14.39 6.01
CA GLU A 626 -11.73 -13.27 5.07
C GLU A 626 -10.29 -12.73 5.06
N THR A 627 -9.66 -12.60 6.23
CA THR A 627 -8.27 -12.16 6.37
C THR A 627 -7.31 -13.17 5.75
N LEU A 628 -7.36 -14.43 6.19
CA LEU A 628 -6.43 -15.47 5.76
C LEU A 628 -6.49 -15.72 4.24
N ASN A 629 -7.70 -15.86 3.69
CA ASN A 629 -7.88 -16.05 2.25
C ASN A 629 -7.45 -14.83 1.42
N THR A 630 -7.62 -13.61 1.95
CA THR A 630 -7.17 -12.39 1.26
C THR A 630 -5.65 -12.29 1.25
N LEU A 631 -4.97 -12.62 2.36
CA LEU A 631 -3.50 -12.62 2.41
C LEU A 631 -2.90 -13.67 1.48
N ILE A 632 -3.48 -14.86 1.39
CA ILE A 632 -3.01 -15.91 0.44
C ILE A 632 -3.20 -15.47 -1.02
N LYS A 633 -4.31 -14.80 -1.35
CA LYS A 633 -4.51 -14.17 -2.66
C LYS A 633 -3.50 -13.04 -2.92
N ALA A 634 -3.20 -12.21 -1.91
CA ALA A 634 -2.23 -11.14 -1.99
C ALA A 634 -0.80 -11.66 -2.22
N ILE A 635 -0.39 -12.74 -1.54
CA ILE A 635 0.88 -13.44 -1.78
C ILE A 635 0.93 -13.95 -3.24
N ASN A 636 -0.13 -14.62 -3.71
CA ASN A 636 -0.20 -15.13 -5.08
C ASN A 636 -0.14 -14.02 -6.15
N MET A 637 -0.70 -12.84 -5.86
CA MET A 637 -0.70 -11.71 -6.80
C MET A 637 0.54 -10.81 -6.75
N PHE A 638 1.16 -10.65 -5.58
CA PHE A 638 2.14 -9.59 -5.29
C PHE A 638 3.46 -10.07 -4.66
N GLY A 639 3.55 -11.31 -4.15
CA GLY A 639 4.52 -11.77 -3.14
C GLY A 639 5.98 -11.36 -3.32
N LEU A 640 6.51 -11.35 -4.55
CA LEU A 640 7.87 -10.88 -4.85
C LEU A 640 8.11 -9.35 -4.70
N ASN A 641 7.18 -8.62 -4.07
CA ASN A 641 7.24 -7.16 -3.88
C ASN A 641 6.78 -6.67 -2.49
N MET A 642 5.99 -7.45 -1.75
CA MET A 642 5.25 -7.03 -0.54
C MET A 642 5.32 -8.14 0.53
N ASP A 643 5.37 -7.81 1.82
CA ASP A 643 5.56 -8.79 2.91
C ASP A 643 4.25 -9.31 3.53
N PHE A 644 3.28 -9.59 2.66
CA PHE A 644 2.07 -10.34 3.03
C PHE A 644 2.42 -11.76 3.52
N ALA A 645 3.58 -12.32 3.11
CA ALA A 645 4.09 -13.60 3.57
C ALA A 645 4.57 -13.56 5.04
N GLY A 646 5.35 -12.55 5.44
CA GLY A 646 5.72 -12.29 6.84
C GLY A 646 4.49 -11.98 7.70
N SER A 647 3.56 -11.18 7.19
CA SER A 647 2.27 -10.93 7.83
C SER A 647 1.49 -12.23 8.10
N LEU A 648 1.38 -13.11 7.10
CA LEU A 648 0.71 -14.41 7.27
C LEU A 648 1.47 -15.33 8.23
N THR A 649 2.81 -15.35 8.16
CA THR A 649 3.68 -16.13 9.07
C THR A 649 3.42 -15.75 10.54
N ASN A 650 3.36 -14.47 10.85
CA ASN A 650 3.07 -13.95 12.20
C ASN A 650 1.65 -14.28 12.69
N ILE A 651 0.71 -14.56 11.80
CA ILE A 651 -0.65 -15.04 12.14
C ILE A 651 -0.65 -16.56 12.33
N LEU A 652 0.07 -17.31 11.50
CA LEU A 652 0.15 -18.78 11.59
C LEU A 652 0.90 -19.26 12.83
N LEU A 653 1.89 -18.50 13.33
CA LEU A 653 2.62 -18.77 14.58
C LEU A 653 1.73 -18.72 15.85
N GLU A 654 0.55 -18.11 15.76
CA GLU A 654 -0.32 -17.87 16.91
C GLU A 654 -1.30 -19.03 17.13
N SER A 655 -1.00 -19.86 18.13
CA SER A 655 -1.81 -21.02 18.51
C SER A 655 -3.31 -20.72 18.64
N GLN A 656 -3.69 -19.56 19.16
CA GLN A 656 -5.09 -19.10 19.26
C GLN A 656 -5.87 -19.05 17.93
N PHE A 657 -5.18 -18.95 16.79
CA PHE A 657 -5.82 -18.97 15.46
C PHE A 657 -5.76 -20.34 14.78
N PHE A 658 -4.93 -21.27 15.27
CA PHE A 658 -4.67 -22.57 14.64
C PHE A 658 -5.96 -23.38 14.38
N GLY A 659 -6.89 -23.41 15.33
CA GLY A 659 -8.20 -24.09 15.16
C GLY A 659 -9.06 -23.52 14.01
N GLN A 660 -8.93 -22.23 13.68
CA GLN A 660 -9.56 -21.64 12.50
C GLN A 660 -8.75 -21.94 11.23
N VAL A 661 -7.42 -21.84 11.28
CA VAL A 661 -6.51 -22.17 10.16
C VAL A 661 -6.74 -23.59 9.64
N VAL A 662 -6.97 -24.57 10.53
CA VAL A 662 -7.38 -25.94 10.17
C VAL A 662 -8.76 -25.93 9.48
N LYS A 663 -9.80 -25.39 10.12
CA LYS A 663 -11.19 -25.39 9.60
C LYS A 663 -11.34 -24.73 8.23
N GLN A 664 -10.52 -23.71 7.93
CA GLN A 664 -10.55 -22.97 6.66
C GLN A 664 -9.67 -23.59 5.56
N GLY A 665 -9.08 -24.78 5.79
CA GLY A 665 -8.32 -25.50 4.75
C GLY A 665 -7.00 -24.85 4.36
N ILE A 666 -6.44 -23.98 5.20
CA ILE A 666 -5.27 -23.16 4.86
C ILE A 666 -4.06 -24.03 4.50
N ALA A 667 -3.87 -25.18 5.15
CA ALA A 667 -2.80 -26.13 4.82
C ALA A 667 -2.85 -26.61 3.35
N TYR A 668 -4.05 -26.84 2.79
CA TYR A 668 -4.21 -27.19 1.38
C TYR A 668 -3.84 -26.01 0.47
N GLN A 669 -4.30 -24.79 0.79
CA GLN A 669 -3.98 -23.59 0.01
C GLN A 669 -2.46 -23.30 -0.02
N LEU A 670 -1.79 -23.42 1.13
CA LEU A 670 -0.33 -23.31 1.22
C LEU A 670 0.38 -24.40 0.40
N CYS A 671 -0.17 -25.62 0.37
CA CYS A 671 0.34 -26.68 -0.51
C CYS A 671 0.13 -26.38 -2.00
N GLN A 672 -0.92 -25.66 -2.40
CA GLN A 672 -1.06 -25.19 -3.78
C GLN A 672 -0.01 -24.13 -4.13
N LEU A 673 0.38 -23.26 -3.20
CA LEU A 673 1.51 -22.34 -3.41
C LEU A 673 2.84 -23.08 -3.68
N THR A 674 3.05 -24.27 -3.10
CA THR A 674 4.26 -25.07 -3.40
C THR A 674 4.33 -25.59 -4.84
N LYS A 675 3.19 -25.66 -5.55
CA LYS A 675 3.13 -26.05 -6.97
C LYS A 675 3.51 -24.89 -7.91
N ILE A 676 3.50 -23.64 -7.43
CA ILE A 676 3.85 -22.44 -8.21
C ILE A 676 5.35 -22.21 -8.09
N LYS A 677 6.07 -22.27 -9.22
CA LYS A 677 7.55 -22.29 -9.25
C LYS A 677 8.21 -21.09 -8.57
N GLU A 678 7.62 -19.91 -8.70
CA GLU A 678 8.10 -18.66 -8.13
C GLU A 678 7.87 -18.58 -6.62
N LEU A 679 6.72 -19.09 -6.13
CA LEU A 679 6.29 -19.02 -4.73
C LEU A 679 6.61 -20.28 -3.93
N ALA A 680 7.19 -21.31 -4.56
CA ALA A 680 7.37 -22.62 -3.96
C ALA A 680 8.13 -22.57 -2.61
N LYS A 681 9.17 -21.72 -2.52
CA LYS A 681 9.92 -21.50 -1.28
C LYS A 681 9.03 -20.94 -0.17
N GLU A 682 8.23 -19.91 -0.46
CA GLU A 682 7.33 -19.27 0.50
C GLU A 682 6.24 -20.24 0.97
N GLY A 683 5.64 -20.99 0.04
CA GLY A 683 4.67 -22.05 0.37
C GLY A 683 5.24 -23.10 1.32
N PHE A 684 6.48 -23.56 1.09
CA PHE A 684 7.14 -24.49 2.01
C PHE A 684 7.47 -23.86 3.37
N THR A 685 7.93 -22.60 3.43
CA THR A 685 8.19 -21.91 4.70
C THR A 685 6.91 -21.67 5.52
N LEU A 686 5.79 -21.38 4.86
CA LEU A 686 4.48 -21.24 5.53
C LEU A 686 3.94 -22.59 6.03
N LEU A 687 4.16 -23.69 5.28
CA LEU A 687 3.85 -25.04 5.74
C LEU A 687 4.74 -25.50 6.91
N ASP A 688 6.01 -25.12 6.94
CA ASP A 688 6.97 -25.41 8.02
C ASP A 688 6.65 -24.62 9.30
N THR A 689 6.19 -23.38 9.14
CA THR A 689 5.59 -22.57 10.21
C THR A 689 4.36 -23.25 10.80
N LEU A 690 3.44 -23.71 9.95
CA LEU A 690 2.21 -24.39 10.38
C LEU A 690 2.49 -25.79 10.97
N THR A 691 3.52 -26.48 10.48
CA THR A 691 4.07 -27.72 11.06
C THR A 691 4.53 -27.49 12.49
N SER A 692 5.33 -26.45 12.72
CA SER A 692 5.85 -26.09 14.05
C SER A 692 4.75 -25.82 15.07
N VAL A 693 3.62 -25.23 14.65
CA VAL A 693 2.45 -25.01 15.51
C VAL A 693 1.60 -26.28 15.66
N GLY A 694 1.40 -27.06 14.59
CA GLY A 694 0.68 -28.34 14.65
C GLY A 694 1.36 -29.40 15.54
N GLU A 695 2.69 -29.38 15.60
CA GLU A 695 3.49 -30.28 16.45
C GLU A 695 3.84 -29.70 17.83
N CYS A 696 3.34 -28.52 18.20
CA CYS A 696 3.34 -28.07 19.60
C CYS A 696 2.20 -28.76 20.39
N ASN A 697 2.28 -28.81 21.72
CA ASN A 697 1.29 -29.53 22.55
C ASN A 697 -0.15 -29.04 22.32
N TYR A 698 -0.36 -27.72 22.21
CA TYR A 698 -1.67 -27.14 21.89
C TYR A 698 -2.17 -27.57 20.50
N GLY A 699 -1.29 -27.56 19.48
CA GLY A 699 -1.64 -27.97 18.13
C GLY A 699 -2.05 -29.44 18.06
N LYS A 700 -1.36 -30.30 18.83
CA LYS A 700 -1.71 -31.72 18.95
C LYS A 700 -3.08 -31.93 19.58
N GLU A 701 -3.33 -31.25 20.70
CA GLU A 701 -4.60 -31.31 21.41
C GLU A 701 -5.75 -30.78 20.54
N GLU A 702 -5.56 -29.67 19.84
CA GLU A 702 -6.58 -29.08 18.95
C GLU A 702 -6.86 -29.96 17.72
N LEU A 703 -5.84 -30.54 17.08
CA LEU A 703 -6.05 -31.53 16.00
C LEU A 703 -6.78 -32.77 16.52
N ALA A 704 -6.37 -33.32 17.67
CA ALA A 704 -7.02 -34.47 18.29
C ALA A 704 -8.48 -34.18 18.70
N ARG A 705 -8.77 -32.93 19.11
CA ARG A 705 -10.11 -32.46 19.46
C ARG A 705 -10.99 -32.25 18.22
N LEU A 706 -10.43 -31.77 17.11
CA LEU A 706 -11.17 -31.60 15.84
C LEU A 706 -11.47 -32.95 15.17
N LEU A 707 -10.51 -33.88 15.14
CA LEU A 707 -10.71 -35.27 14.65
C LEU A 707 -11.79 -36.04 15.44
N ARG A 708 -11.98 -35.71 16.71
CA ARG A 708 -13.00 -36.33 17.59
C ARG A 708 -14.22 -35.43 17.84
N SER A 709 -14.40 -34.36 17.08
CA SER A 709 -15.57 -33.47 17.21
C SER A 709 -16.76 -34.00 16.42
N ASP A 710 -17.99 -33.71 16.85
CA ASP A 710 -19.22 -34.13 16.16
C ASP A 710 -19.43 -33.43 14.80
N ASP A 711 -18.67 -32.38 14.51
CA ASP A 711 -18.69 -31.67 13.23
C ASP A 711 -17.84 -32.39 12.18
N ILE A 712 -18.52 -33.10 11.28
CA ILE A 712 -17.94 -33.82 10.13
C ILE A 712 -17.02 -32.91 9.29
N LEU A 713 -17.32 -31.62 9.14
CA LEU A 713 -16.48 -30.70 8.35
C LEU A 713 -15.15 -30.43 9.06
N SER A 714 -15.20 -30.23 10.38
CA SER A 714 -14.00 -30.13 11.23
C SER A 714 -13.17 -31.42 11.23
N GLN A 715 -13.81 -32.60 11.27
CA GLN A 715 -13.11 -33.89 11.15
C GLN A 715 -12.35 -34.00 9.82
N LYS A 716 -13.03 -33.76 8.69
CA LYS A 716 -12.43 -33.82 7.35
C LYS A 716 -11.24 -32.85 7.23
N ARG A 717 -11.44 -31.58 7.61
CA ARG A 717 -10.40 -30.54 7.59
C ARG A 717 -9.19 -30.89 8.45
N ALA A 718 -9.40 -31.50 9.63
CA ALA A 718 -8.32 -31.95 10.49
C ALA A 718 -7.54 -33.13 9.88
N ALA A 719 -8.23 -34.14 9.35
CA ALA A 719 -7.58 -35.29 8.69
C ALA A 719 -6.76 -34.87 7.46
N ILE A 720 -7.30 -33.96 6.64
CA ILE A 720 -6.60 -33.35 5.50
C ILE A 720 -5.38 -32.54 5.98
N THR A 721 -5.51 -31.77 7.06
CA THR A 721 -4.41 -30.96 7.58
C THR A 721 -3.27 -31.82 8.14
N VAL A 722 -3.57 -32.93 8.83
CA VAL A 722 -2.57 -33.86 9.39
C VAL A 722 -1.58 -34.35 8.32
N GLY A 723 -2.07 -34.79 7.16
CA GLY A 723 -1.20 -35.29 6.08
C GLY A 723 -0.31 -34.22 5.44
N PHE A 724 -0.70 -32.94 5.52
CA PHE A 724 0.16 -31.83 5.10
C PHE A 724 1.21 -31.45 6.16
N ILE A 725 0.82 -31.29 7.43
CA ILE A 725 1.64 -30.57 8.41
C ILE A 725 2.32 -31.44 9.48
N ILE A 726 1.95 -32.71 9.66
CA ILE A 726 2.64 -33.58 10.63
C ILE A 726 3.81 -34.29 9.93
N LYS A 727 5.01 -34.13 10.51
CA LYS A 727 6.30 -34.62 10.01
C LYS A 727 6.93 -35.65 10.96
N SER A 728 6.69 -35.53 12.26
CA SER A 728 7.07 -36.51 13.26
C SER A 728 6.30 -37.81 13.05
N LYS A 729 6.99 -38.86 12.59
CA LYS A 729 6.39 -40.18 12.28
C LYS A 729 5.66 -40.83 13.48
N PRO A 730 6.19 -40.80 14.71
CA PRO A 730 5.44 -41.24 15.90
C PRO A 730 4.10 -40.54 16.10
N LEU A 731 4.08 -39.21 15.91
CA LEU A 731 2.89 -38.39 16.08
C LEU A 731 1.90 -38.58 14.92
N LEU A 732 2.41 -38.71 13.70
CA LEU A 732 1.61 -39.04 12.53
C LEU A 732 0.91 -40.39 12.69
N TYR A 733 1.61 -41.41 13.21
CA TYR A 733 1.01 -42.70 13.53
C TYR A 733 -0.18 -42.56 14.49
N GLN A 734 -0.03 -41.78 15.57
CA GLN A 734 -1.11 -41.52 16.53
C GLN A 734 -2.33 -40.85 15.89
N PHE A 735 -2.15 -39.86 15.00
CA PHE A 735 -3.28 -39.24 14.31
C PHE A 735 -3.94 -40.15 13.26
N LEU A 736 -3.15 -40.88 12.48
CA LEU A 736 -3.66 -41.77 11.44
C LEU A 736 -4.41 -42.98 12.02
N ASN A 737 -3.90 -43.55 13.12
CA ASN A 737 -4.48 -44.71 13.81
C ASN A 737 -5.48 -44.30 14.90
N ASP A 738 -5.01 -43.69 16.00
CA ASP A 738 -5.81 -43.40 17.21
C ASP A 738 -6.73 -42.17 17.04
N GLY A 739 -6.48 -41.36 16.01
CA GLY A 739 -7.35 -40.29 15.52
C GLY A 739 -8.17 -40.67 14.28
N ASN A 740 -8.03 -41.91 13.78
CA ASN A 740 -8.69 -42.44 12.58
C ASN A 740 -8.53 -41.60 11.29
N ALA A 741 -7.54 -40.70 11.23
CA ALA A 741 -7.41 -39.74 10.13
C ALA A 741 -7.14 -40.42 8.77
N LEU A 742 -6.49 -41.59 8.75
CA LEU A 742 -6.24 -42.33 7.51
C LEU A 742 -7.53 -42.89 6.90
N SER A 743 -8.43 -43.43 7.72
CA SER A 743 -9.75 -43.89 7.27
C SER A 743 -10.61 -42.72 6.79
N LEU A 744 -10.61 -41.60 7.52
CA LEU A 744 -11.30 -40.38 7.09
C LEU A 744 -10.81 -39.91 5.71
N LEU A 745 -9.50 -39.89 5.46
CA LEU A 745 -8.94 -39.56 4.15
C LEU A 745 -9.44 -40.51 3.05
N PHE A 746 -9.34 -41.84 3.22
CA PHE A 746 -9.81 -42.78 2.21
C PHE A 746 -11.33 -42.70 1.96
N ASN A 747 -12.14 -42.51 3.01
CA ASN A 747 -13.60 -42.35 2.87
C ASN A 747 -13.98 -41.08 2.07
N ILE A 748 -13.19 -40.00 2.16
CA ILE A 748 -13.37 -38.78 1.35
C ILE A 748 -12.98 -39.02 -0.13
N ILE A 749 -11.97 -39.87 -0.39
CA ILE A 749 -11.46 -40.17 -1.73
C ILE A 749 -12.41 -41.12 -2.47
N LEU A 750 -12.85 -42.20 -1.81
CA LEU A 750 -13.70 -43.26 -2.39
C LEU A 750 -15.19 -42.88 -2.45
N SER A 751 -15.61 -41.80 -1.79
CA SER A 751 -16.97 -41.26 -1.88
C SER A 751 -17.43 -41.17 -3.35
N HIS A 752 -18.50 -41.90 -3.70
CA HIS A 752 -19.15 -41.81 -5.01
C HIS A 752 -19.84 -40.45 -5.24
N LYS A 753 -20.13 -39.70 -4.17
CA LYS A 753 -20.51 -38.29 -4.28
C LYS A 753 -19.23 -37.46 -4.42
N GLU A 754 -19.19 -36.61 -5.44
CA GLU A 754 -18.13 -35.61 -5.53
C GLU A 754 -18.28 -34.62 -4.37
N ASP A 755 -17.24 -34.55 -3.56
CA ASP A 755 -17.19 -33.83 -2.30
C ASP A 755 -16.08 -32.77 -2.42
N GLU A 756 -16.30 -31.57 -1.89
CA GLU A 756 -15.33 -30.45 -2.05
C GLU A 756 -13.94 -30.79 -1.46
N TYR A 757 -13.90 -31.75 -0.54
CA TYR A 757 -12.72 -32.29 0.13
C TYR A 757 -11.96 -33.36 -0.67
N THR A 758 -12.54 -33.95 -1.72
CA THR A 758 -11.93 -35.09 -2.45
C THR A 758 -10.57 -34.75 -3.06
N ALA A 759 -10.44 -33.57 -3.67
CA ALA A 759 -9.16 -33.09 -4.22
C ALA A 759 -8.11 -32.85 -3.11
N GLU A 760 -8.52 -32.22 -2.00
CA GLU A 760 -7.62 -31.93 -0.88
C GLU A 760 -7.11 -33.20 -0.18
N ALA A 761 -7.96 -34.22 -0.04
CA ALA A 761 -7.61 -35.51 0.57
C ALA A 761 -6.59 -36.30 -0.26
N VAL A 762 -6.74 -36.33 -1.59
CA VAL A 762 -5.77 -36.96 -2.51
C VAL A 762 -4.42 -36.23 -2.49
N ASP A 763 -4.44 -34.89 -2.53
CA ASP A 763 -3.21 -34.09 -2.42
C ASP A 763 -2.53 -34.29 -1.06
N SER A 764 -3.29 -34.35 0.04
CA SER A 764 -2.77 -34.57 1.40
C SER A 764 -2.14 -35.95 1.55
N LEU A 765 -2.84 -37.02 1.13
CA LEU A 765 -2.31 -38.39 1.10
C LEU A 765 -1.02 -38.48 0.26
N THR A 766 -0.99 -37.83 -0.90
CA THR A 766 0.20 -37.76 -1.77
C THR A 766 1.36 -37.01 -1.11
N CYS A 767 1.06 -35.88 -0.46
CA CYS A 767 2.05 -35.05 0.23
C CYS A 767 2.67 -35.79 1.41
N MET A 768 1.84 -36.41 2.25
CA MET A 768 2.23 -37.26 3.37
C MET A 768 3.13 -38.42 2.90
N ALA A 769 2.69 -39.19 1.90
CA ALA A 769 3.43 -40.33 1.38
C ALA A 769 4.80 -39.93 0.83
N ARG A 770 4.87 -38.90 -0.02
CA ARG A 770 6.11 -38.48 -0.68
C ARG A 770 7.07 -37.76 0.26
N TYR A 771 6.60 -36.77 1.02
CA TYR A 771 7.47 -35.83 1.74
C TYR A 771 7.65 -36.16 3.23
N THR A 772 6.67 -36.77 3.90
CA THR A 772 6.81 -37.19 5.31
C THR A 772 7.27 -38.65 5.44
N LEU A 773 6.65 -39.57 4.70
CA LEU A 773 6.95 -41.01 4.81
C LEU A 773 8.16 -41.44 3.97
N GLY A 774 8.49 -40.67 2.94
CA GLY A 774 9.59 -40.96 2.02
C GLY A 774 9.30 -42.09 1.03
N ILE A 775 8.02 -42.37 0.76
CA ILE A 775 7.58 -43.36 -0.22
C ILE A 775 7.96 -42.86 -1.62
N GLN A 776 8.60 -43.72 -2.41
CA GLN A 776 9.10 -43.41 -3.75
C GLN A 776 8.73 -44.53 -4.72
N VAL A 777 8.19 -44.17 -5.88
CA VAL A 777 8.21 -45.04 -7.06
C VAL A 777 9.66 -45.05 -7.58
N PRO A 778 10.23 -46.21 -7.99
CA PRO A 778 11.56 -46.27 -8.58
C PRO A 778 11.71 -45.33 -9.79
N GLN A 779 12.48 -44.26 -9.65
CA GLN A 779 12.77 -43.35 -10.76
C GLN A 779 13.89 -43.92 -11.63
N ILE A 780 13.52 -44.44 -12.81
CA ILE A 780 14.48 -44.74 -13.88
C ILE A 780 15.14 -43.43 -14.31
N GLN A 781 16.46 -43.47 -14.50
CA GLN A 781 17.23 -42.28 -14.88
C GLN A 781 16.86 -41.82 -16.30
N THR A 782 16.16 -40.70 -16.38
CA THR A 782 15.63 -40.07 -17.60
C THR A 782 16.71 -39.46 -18.54
N ASP A 783 17.99 -39.73 -18.28
CA ASP A 783 19.08 -39.49 -19.23
C ASP A 783 19.00 -40.42 -20.46
N LYS A 784 18.26 -41.55 -20.40
CA LYS A 784 17.73 -42.23 -21.59
C LYS A 784 16.48 -41.48 -22.06
N ARG A 785 16.50 -40.94 -23.28
CA ARG A 785 15.35 -40.19 -23.82
C ARG A 785 14.28 -41.18 -24.29
N TYR A 786 13.00 -40.78 -24.26
CA TYR A 786 11.92 -41.54 -24.92
C TYR A 786 12.20 -41.80 -26.42
N GLN A 787 13.04 -40.98 -27.05
CA GLN A 787 13.55 -41.14 -28.41
C GLN A 787 14.44 -42.37 -28.62
N ASP A 788 14.96 -42.97 -27.55
CA ASP A 788 15.84 -44.15 -27.60
C ASP A 788 15.05 -45.49 -27.57
N TYR A 789 13.71 -45.45 -27.63
CA TYR A 789 12.81 -46.62 -27.62
C TYR A 789 12.09 -46.79 -28.97
N GLU A 790 11.90 -48.05 -29.37
CA GLU A 790 11.21 -48.43 -30.60
C GLU A 790 9.81 -48.95 -30.28
N GLN A 791 8.80 -48.50 -31.04
CA GLN A 791 7.43 -49.01 -30.89
C GLN A 791 7.30 -50.37 -31.59
N TYR A 792 6.80 -51.36 -30.86
CA TYR A 792 6.42 -52.65 -31.43
C TYR A 792 5.16 -52.52 -32.29
N ILE A 793 5.24 -52.97 -33.54
CA ILE A 793 4.11 -53.08 -34.47
C ILE A 793 3.78 -54.57 -34.59
N GLU A 794 2.58 -54.97 -34.16
CA GLU A 794 2.16 -56.36 -34.19
C GLU A 794 1.45 -56.69 -35.51
N ASN A 795 2.21 -57.20 -36.48
CA ASN A 795 1.67 -57.78 -37.70
C ASN A 795 1.14 -59.19 -37.40
N LEU A 796 -0.18 -59.34 -37.33
CA LEU A 796 -0.83 -60.61 -37.00
C LEU A 796 -0.73 -61.66 -38.12
N ASP A 797 -0.65 -61.21 -39.36
CA ASP A 797 -0.70 -62.05 -40.56
C ASP A 797 0.69 -62.54 -41.05
N GLU A 798 1.78 -62.01 -40.47
CA GLU A 798 3.15 -62.36 -40.87
C GLU A 798 3.78 -63.44 -39.95
N PRO A 799 4.54 -64.40 -40.52
CA PRO A 799 5.32 -65.36 -39.73
C PRO A 799 6.51 -64.65 -39.06
N MET A 800 6.78 -64.99 -37.79
CA MET A 800 7.83 -64.32 -37.01
C MET A 800 9.27 -64.64 -37.44
N HIS A 801 9.47 -65.69 -38.25
CA HIS A 801 10.77 -66.12 -38.74
C HIS A 801 10.60 -66.94 -40.02
N GLU A 802 11.55 -66.87 -40.96
CA GLU A 802 11.45 -67.57 -42.25
C GLU A 802 11.49 -69.11 -42.09
N ASN A 803 12.37 -69.61 -41.21
CA ASN A 803 12.49 -71.04 -40.90
C ASN A 803 11.92 -71.32 -39.50
N CYS A 804 10.71 -71.89 -39.44
CA CYS A 804 9.99 -72.20 -38.20
C CYS A 804 9.97 -73.70 -37.92
N ASP A 805 10.89 -74.16 -37.08
CA ASP A 805 11.05 -75.58 -36.69
C ASP A 805 10.26 -75.95 -35.42
N MET A 806 9.72 -74.96 -34.70
CA MET A 806 8.81 -75.11 -33.55
C MET A 806 7.46 -74.44 -33.82
N ARG A 807 6.40 -74.95 -33.20
CA ARG A 807 5.06 -74.34 -33.18
C ARG A 807 4.62 -74.05 -31.75
N PHE A 808 4.24 -72.82 -31.45
CA PHE A 808 3.52 -72.49 -30.23
C PHE A 808 2.00 -72.60 -30.50
N MET A 809 1.31 -73.38 -29.67
CA MET A 809 -0.13 -73.63 -29.77
C MET A 809 -0.81 -72.81 -28.67
N VAL A 810 -1.39 -71.66 -29.03
CA VAL A 810 -1.97 -70.70 -28.07
C VAL A 810 -3.48 -70.92 -27.95
N TYR A 811 -3.95 -71.31 -26.77
CA TYR A 811 -5.36 -71.53 -26.48
C TYR A 811 -5.96 -70.29 -25.82
N ASN A 812 -6.86 -69.60 -26.53
CA ASN A 812 -7.48 -68.38 -26.05
C ASN A 812 -8.60 -68.70 -25.04
N GLN A 813 -8.53 -68.15 -23.82
CA GLN A 813 -9.51 -68.45 -22.75
C GLN A 813 -10.73 -67.52 -22.72
N GLU A 814 -10.72 -66.43 -23.49
CA GLU A 814 -11.75 -65.37 -23.38
C GLU A 814 -13.06 -65.69 -24.14
N SER A 815 -13.07 -66.70 -25.01
CA SER A 815 -14.26 -67.18 -25.70
C SER A 815 -14.94 -68.33 -24.93
N ALA A 816 -16.25 -68.20 -24.67
CA ALA A 816 -17.03 -69.22 -23.96
C ALA A 816 -17.23 -70.51 -24.77
N ASP A 817 -16.99 -70.47 -26.08
CA ASP A 817 -17.08 -71.61 -27.00
C ASP A 817 -15.78 -72.42 -26.98
N LYS A 818 -15.84 -73.62 -26.39
CA LYS A 818 -14.67 -74.52 -26.16
C LYS A 818 -14.07 -75.18 -27.41
N GLU A 819 -14.39 -74.69 -28.61
CA GLU A 819 -14.04 -75.32 -29.89
C GLU A 819 -13.36 -74.38 -30.89
N GLN A 820 -12.85 -73.22 -30.46
CA GLN A 820 -11.92 -72.45 -31.29
C GLN A 820 -10.56 -73.17 -31.39
N PRO A 821 -10.00 -73.36 -32.59
CA PRO A 821 -8.69 -74.00 -32.76
C PRO A 821 -7.58 -73.10 -32.17
N PRO A 822 -6.50 -73.67 -31.61
CA PRO A 822 -5.40 -72.89 -31.07
C PRO A 822 -4.73 -72.05 -32.17
N VAL A 823 -4.34 -70.83 -31.82
CA VAL A 823 -3.59 -69.96 -32.73
C VAL A 823 -2.15 -70.46 -32.78
N VAL A 824 -1.72 -70.89 -33.96
CA VAL A 824 -0.40 -71.48 -34.19
C VAL A 824 0.61 -70.37 -34.53
N ILE A 825 1.67 -70.23 -33.73
CA ILE A 825 2.76 -69.29 -34.01
C ILE A 825 4.05 -70.09 -34.24
N GLY A 826 4.56 -70.04 -35.48
CA GLY A 826 5.83 -70.66 -35.84
C GLY A 826 7.02 -69.87 -35.28
N PHE A 827 8.06 -70.58 -34.83
CA PHE A 827 9.32 -69.98 -34.40
C PHE A 827 10.51 -70.94 -34.58
N ASN A 828 11.73 -70.43 -34.45
CA ASN A 828 12.95 -71.23 -34.67
C ASN A 828 13.45 -71.93 -33.38
N LYS A 829 13.71 -73.24 -33.44
CA LYS A 829 14.18 -74.08 -32.32
C LYS A 829 15.54 -73.61 -31.80
N LYS A 830 16.49 -73.41 -32.72
CA LYS A 830 17.88 -73.03 -32.37
C LYS A 830 17.92 -71.70 -31.63
N LEU A 831 17.05 -70.76 -32.00
CA LEU A 831 16.99 -69.44 -31.36
C LEU A 831 16.54 -69.55 -29.90
N LEU A 832 15.44 -70.26 -29.64
CA LEU A 832 14.92 -70.52 -28.29
C LEU A 832 16.00 -71.18 -27.39
N CYS A 833 16.62 -72.25 -27.88
CA CYS A 833 17.70 -72.95 -27.16
C CYS A 833 18.96 -72.08 -26.94
N SER A 834 19.17 -71.03 -27.74
CA SER A 834 20.31 -70.10 -27.58
C SER A 834 20.06 -68.97 -26.59
N THR A 835 18.79 -68.67 -26.28
CA THR A 835 18.39 -67.55 -25.40
C THR A 835 17.95 -68.03 -24.01
N SER A 836 17.67 -69.32 -23.83
CA SER A 836 17.23 -69.91 -22.55
C SER A 836 17.75 -71.33 -22.36
N GLU A 837 18.33 -71.60 -21.19
CA GLU A 837 18.69 -72.96 -20.76
C GLU A 837 17.45 -73.85 -20.52
N VAL A 838 16.30 -73.25 -20.20
CA VAL A 838 15.02 -73.95 -20.05
C VAL A 838 14.54 -74.45 -21.41
N PHE A 839 14.53 -73.59 -22.45
CA PHE A 839 14.21 -74.04 -23.81
C PHE A 839 15.25 -75.03 -24.35
N ASN A 840 16.54 -74.83 -24.05
CA ASN A 840 17.57 -75.79 -24.46
C ASN A 840 17.31 -77.19 -23.88
N THR A 841 17.07 -77.27 -22.56
CA THR A 841 16.80 -78.52 -21.85
C THR A 841 15.48 -79.15 -22.30
N MET A 842 14.42 -78.35 -22.41
CA MET A 842 13.07 -78.79 -22.83
C MET A 842 13.08 -79.36 -24.26
N LEU A 843 13.77 -78.70 -25.20
CA LEU A 843 13.63 -79.04 -26.62
C LEU A 843 14.70 -80.02 -27.12
N ASN A 844 15.80 -80.22 -26.39
CA ASN A 844 16.88 -81.15 -26.76
C ASN A 844 17.01 -82.38 -25.84
N SER A 845 16.06 -82.59 -24.93
CA SER A 845 15.89 -83.84 -24.15
C SER A 845 14.58 -84.54 -24.53
N ASP A 846 14.31 -85.72 -23.95
CA ASP A 846 13.16 -86.59 -24.26
C ASP A 846 11.76 -86.06 -23.81
N PHE A 847 11.58 -84.74 -23.70
CA PHE A 847 10.27 -84.14 -23.39
C PHE A 847 9.33 -84.19 -24.60
N ARG A 848 8.03 -84.03 -24.34
CA ARG A 848 6.99 -84.13 -25.39
C ARG A 848 7.14 -83.02 -26.42
N GLU A 849 7.40 -81.82 -25.94
CA GLU A 849 7.59 -80.58 -26.69
C GLU A 849 8.80 -80.69 -27.65
N GLY A 850 9.88 -81.35 -27.22
CA GLY A 850 11.08 -81.59 -28.03
C GLY A 850 10.88 -82.62 -29.15
N ASN A 851 9.98 -83.59 -28.95
CA ASN A 851 9.65 -84.66 -29.89
C ASN A 851 8.53 -84.30 -30.88
N GLU A 852 7.47 -83.62 -30.42
CA GLU A 852 6.34 -83.17 -31.26
C GLU A 852 6.67 -81.87 -32.02
N GLY A 853 7.61 -81.07 -31.49
CA GLY A 853 7.92 -79.72 -31.98
C GLY A 853 6.85 -78.68 -31.61
N GLU A 854 6.02 -78.95 -30.59
CA GLU A 854 4.85 -78.14 -30.24
C GLU A 854 4.81 -77.75 -28.76
N ILE A 855 4.81 -76.45 -28.46
CA ILE A 855 4.73 -75.90 -27.10
C ILE A 855 3.31 -75.40 -26.87
N HIS A 856 2.60 -76.00 -25.90
CA HIS A 856 1.17 -75.78 -25.69
C HIS A 856 0.89 -74.75 -24.58
N LEU A 857 0.52 -73.52 -24.96
CA LEU A 857 0.34 -72.39 -24.05
C LEU A 857 -1.14 -72.08 -23.81
N HIS A 858 -1.57 -72.23 -22.57
CA HIS A 858 -2.98 -72.11 -22.16
C HIS A 858 -3.29 -70.83 -21.36
N THR A 859 -2.27 -70.10 -20.93
CA THR A 859 -2.37 -69.02 -19.93
C THR A 859 -1.92 -67.65 -20.45
N TYR A 860 -1.65 -67.54 -21.75
CA TYR A 860 -1.06 -66.36 -22.38
C TYR A 860 -1.79 -65.94 -23.64
N THR A 861 -1.86 -64.64 -23.92
CA THR A 861 -2.39 -64.13 -25.19
C THR A 861 -1.39 -64.29 -26.35
N VAL A 862 -1.93 -64.29 -27.57
CA VAL A 862 -1.15 -64.20 -28.81
C VAL A 862 -0.24 -62.97 -28.82
N SER A 863 -0.70 -61.85 -28.27
CA SER A 863 0.03 -60.58 -28.27
C SER A 863 1.21 -60.58 -27.30
N GLY A 864 1.02 -61.10 -26.07
CA GLY A 864 2.10 -61.30 -25.11
C GLY A 864 3.17 -62.27 -25.62
N LEU A 865 2.76 -63.39 -26.22
CA LEU A 865 3.70 -64.33 -26.83
C LEU A 865 4.47 -63.69 -28.00
N ARG A 866 3.80 -63.01 -28.94
CA ARG A 866 4.48 -62.34 -30.06
C ARG A 866 5.43 -61.23 -29.58
N PHE A 867 5.09 -60.49 -28.54
CA PHE A 867 5.98 -59.49 -27.94
C PHE A 867 7.21 -60.15 -27.30
N PHE A 868 7.04 -61.20 -26.49
CA PHE A 868 8.13 -61.99 -25.91
C PHE A 868 9.07 -62.59 -26.97
N LEU A 869 8.51 -63.25 -28.00
CA LEU A 869 9.28 -63.84 -29.09
C LEU A 869 10.04 -62.78 -29.91
N HIS A 870 9.51 -61.57 -30.06
CA HIS A 870 10.23 -60.47 -30.69
C HIS A 870 11.39 -59.92 -29.82
N LEU A 871 11.26 -59.97 -28.49
CA LEU A 871 12.38 -59.69 -27.59
C LEU A 871 13.48 -60.77 -27.69
N VAL A 872 13.10 -62.05 -27.81
CA VAL A 872 14.04 -63.16 -28.07
C VAL A 872 14.81 -62.93 -29.38
N ILE A 873 14.14 -62.54 -30.47
CA ILE A 873 14.81 -62.17 -31.74
C ILE A 873 15.83 -61.05 -31.49
N LYS A 874 15.43 -59.94 -30.85
CA LYS A 874 16.36 -58.82 -30.59
C LYS A 874 17.55 -59.22 -29.72
N GLN A 875 17.36 -60.02 -28.67
CA GLN A 875 18.45 -60.47 -27.79
C GLN A 875 19.44 -61.35 -28.55
N SER A 876 18.96 -62.27 -29.40
CA SER A 876 19.81 -63.12 -30.24
C SER A 876 20.66 -62.33 -31.25
N LEU A 877 20.17 -61.17 -31.70
CA LEU A 877 20.86 -60.23 -32.59
C LEU A 877 21.73 -59.20 -31.84
N GLN A 878 21.86 -59.32 -30.51
CA GLN A 878 22.55 -58.36 -29.63
C GLN A 878 22.02 -56.92 -29.74
N LEU A 879 20.75 -56.76 -30.15
CA LEU A 879 20.08 -55.48 -30.24
C LEU A 879 19.54 -55.05 -28.87
N LYS A 880 19.37 -53.73 -28.68
CA LYS A 880 18.74 -53.19 -27.48
C LYS A 880 17.32 -53.75 -27.33
N LEU A 881 16.95 -54.20 -26.14
CA LEU A 881 15.58 -54.61 -25.77
C LEU A 881 14.69 -53.39 -25.40
N ASN A 882 14.87 -52.29 -26.13
CA ASN A 882 14.22 -50.98 -25.97
C ASN A 882 12.82 -50.93 -26.61
N LEU A 883 12.03 -52.01 -26.49
CA LEU A 883 10.74 -52.14 -27.18
C LEU A 883 9.56 -51.72 -26.29
N ILE A 884 8.68 -50.88 -26.83
CA ILE A 884 7.44 -50.45 -26.17
C ILE A 884 6.24 -51.03 -26.95
N PRO A 885 5.32 -51.79 -26.34
CA PRO A 885 4.11 -52.24 -27.02
C PRO A 885 3.16 -51.05 -27.29
N PRO A 886 2.19 -51.20 -28.21
CA PRO A 886 1.10 -50.23 -28.36
C PRO A 886 0.41 -49.94 -27.01
N ALA A 887 -0.01 -48.69 -26.78
CA ALA A 887 -0.49 -48.24 -25.47
C ALA A 887 -1.71 -49.02 -24.93
N ASN A 888 -2.50 -49.62 -25.81
CA ASN A 888 -3.64 -50.50 -25.48
C ASN A 888 -3.24 -51.96 -25.20
N LYS A 889 -1.95 -52.30 -25.24
CA LYS A 889 -1.39 -53.66 -25.10
C LYS A 889 -0.38 -53.78 -23.96
N TYR A 890 -0.55 -53.00 -22.88
CA TYR A 890 0.31 -53.10 -21.68
C TYR A 890 0.32 -54.51 -21.06
N TYR A 891 -0.78 -55.27 -21.19
CA TYR A 891 -0.85 -56.67 -20.72
C TYR A 891 0.21 -57.57 -21.39
N ALA A 892 0.64 -57.28 -22.61
CA ALA A 892 1.71 -58.02 -23.29
C ALA A 892 3.08 -57.89 -22.59
N LEU A 893 3.35 -56.78 -21.86
CA LEU A 893 4.54 -56.66 -21.02
C LEU A 893 4.45 -57.54 -19.78
N LEU A 894 3.26 -57.65 -19.16
CA LEU A 894 3.03 -58.48 -17.98
C LEU A 894 3.22 -59.97 -18.33
N GLU A 895 2.68 -60.41 -19.47
CA GLU A 895 2.87 -61.76 -19.97
C GLU A 895 4.32 -62.06 -20.38
N ALA A 896 5.00 -61.12 -21.06
CA ALA A 896 6.40 -61.29 -21.44
C ALA A 896 7.35 -61.26 -20.22
N PHE A 897 7.02 -60.50 -19.17
CA PHE A 897 7.72 -60.57 -17.88
C PHE A 897 7.64 -61.98 -17.32
N GLU A 898 6.45 -62.56 -17.22
CA GLU A 898 6.25 -63.92 -16.73
C GLU A 898 7.00 -64.97 -17.55
N MET A 899 6.91 -64.90 -18.88
CA MET A 899 7.66 -65.78 -19.78
C MET A 899 9.17 -65.65 -19.58
N SER A 900 9.71 -64.43 -19.42
CA SER A 900 11.13 -64.22 -19.17
C SER A 900 11.61 -64.84 -17.84
N ARG A 901 10.71 -65.01 -16.86
CA ARG A 901 11.02 -65.64 -15.57
C ARG A 901 10.91 -67.16 -15.62
N ILE A 902 9.81 -67.67 -16.19
CA ILE A 902 9.58 -69.12 -16.37
C ILE A 902 10.65 -69.75 -17.26
N TYR A 903 11.10 -69.05 -18.30
CA TYR A 903 12.18 -69.49 -19.17
C TYR A 903 13.57 -69.02 -18.72
N ILE A 904 13.69 -68.40 -17.54
CA ILE A 904 14.95 -67.98 -16.89
C ILE A 904 15.85 -67.17 -17.84
N ILE A 905 15.43 -65.94 -18.16
CA ILE A 905 16.13 -64.99 -19.04
C ILE A 905 16.33 -63.66 -18.27
N PRO A 906 17.27 -63.57 -17.30
CA PRO A 906 17.31 -62.48 -16.32
C PRO A 906 17.58 -61.10 -16.91
N GLU A 907 18.29 -61.03 -18.04
CA GLU A 907 18.51 -59.78 -18.78
C GLU A 907 17.20 -59.20 -19.32
N MET A 908 16.29 -60.07 -19.79
CA MET A 908 14.99 -59.69 -20.33
C MET A 908 14.02 -59.38 -19.19
N GLU A 909 13.98 -60.19 -18.13
CA GLU A 909 13.20 -59.95 -16.90
C GLU A 909 13.42 -58.53 -16.37
N LYS A 910 14.69 -58.15 -16.16
CA LYS A 910 15.06 -56.83 -15.66
C LYS A 910 14.65 -55.70 -16.59
N ILE A 911 14.83 -55.85 -17.90
CA ILE A 911 14.49 -54.79 -18.86
C ILE A 911 12.97 -54.64 -19.00
N ILE A 912 12.21 -55.72 -18.90
CA ILE A 912 10.74 -55.65 -18.86
C ILE A 912 10.29 -55.03 -17.52
N GLN A 913 10.94 -55.31 -16.39
CA GLN A 913 10.68 -54.62 -15.12
C GLN A 913 10.92 -53.11 -15.23
N GLU A 914 12.02 -52.68 -15.87
CA GLU A 914 12.26 -51.26 -16.21
C GLU A 914 11.15 -50.68 -17.12
N LEU A 915 10.68 -51.42 -18.13
CA LEU A 915 9.59 -50.98 -19.01
C LEU A 915 8.22 -50.87 -18.31
N LEU A 916 7.90 -51.82 -17.41
CA LEU A 916 6.67 -51.83 -16.62
C LEU A 916 6.57 -50.61 -15.70
N ILE A 917 7.70 -50.17 -15.12
CA ILE A 917 7.84 -48.92 -14.35
C ILE A 917 7.66 -47.71 -15.27
N LEU A 918 8.41 -47.65 -16.39
CA LEU A 918 8.47 -46.48 -17.26
C LEU A 918 7.11 -46.10 -17.87
N LEU A 919 6.28 -47.10 -18.16
CA LEU A 919 4.99 -46.97 -18.84
C LEU A 919 3.79 -46.90 -17.88
N LEU A 920 4.03 -46.85 -16.56
CA LEU A 920 3.00 -46.87 -15.54
C LEU A 920 2.23 -45.53 -15.48
N ASN A 921 0.92 -45.60 -15.68
CA ASN A 921 -0.01 -44.48 -15.79
C ASN A 921 -1.36 -44.77 -15.11
N GLU A 922 -2.29 -43.81 -15.14
CA GLU A 922 -3.59 -43.92 -14.47
C GLU A 922 -4.47 -45.09 -14.96
N ASN A 923 -4.28 -45.59 -16.18
CA ASN A 923 -5.15 -46.59 -16.81
C ASN A 923 -4.66 -48.03 -16.63
N ASN A 924 -3.37 -48.25 -16.40
CA ASN A 924 -2.76 -49.60 -16.34
C ASN A 924 -2.23 -49.99 -14.94
N CYS A 925 -2.18 -49.07 -13.98
CA CYS A 925 -1.72 -49.35 -12.63
C CYS A 925 -2.62 -50.36 -11.87
N LEU A 926 -3.93 -50.38 -12.15
CA LEU A 926 -4.81 -51.43 -11.63
C LEU A 926 -4.46 -52.80 -12.24
N SER A 927 -4.33 -52.89 -13.57
CA SER A 927 -3.99 -54.16 -14.24
C SER A 927 -2.63 -54.71 -13.79
N LEU A 928 -1.65 -53.85 -13.51
CA LEU A 928 -0.39 -54.24 -12.89
C LEU A 928 -0.61 -54.88 -11.50
N PHE A 929 -1.42 -54.25 -10.65
CA PHE A 929 -1.72 -54.72 -9.29
C PHE A 929 -2.50 -56.05 -9.28
N GLU A 930 -3.58 -56.15 -10.05
CA GLU A 930 -4.38 -57.38 -10.13
C GLU A 930 -3.55 -58.54 -10.69
N TRP A 931 -2.69 -58.26 -11.66
CA TRP A 931 -1.78 -59.25 -12.24
C TRP A 931 -0.65 -59.64 -11.28
N SER A 932 -0.07 -58.71 -10.53
CA SER A 932 0.96 -59.03 -9.53
C SER A 932 0.38 -59.81 -8.34
N MET A 933 -0.85 -59.52 -7.91
CA MET A 933 -1.58 -60.29 -6.91
C MET A 933 -1.88 -61.72 -7.39
N LYS A 934 -2.43 -61.87 -8.61
CA LYS A 934 -2.76 -63.18 -9.21
C LYS A 934 -1.56 -64.13 -9.33
N ASN A 935 -0.35 -63.59 -9.55
CA ASN A 935 0.88 -64.36 -9.77
C ASN A 935 1.90 -64.23 -8.62
N TYR A 936 1.50 -63.68 -7.45
CA TYR A 936 2.31 -63.57 -6.22
C TYR A 936 3.60 -62.71 -6.32
N HIS A 937 3.63 -61.71 -7.19
CA HIS A 937 4.80 -60.86 -7.45
C HIS A 937 4.90 -59.65 -6.51
N LEU A 938 5.33 -59.91 -5.27
CA LEU A 938 5.40 -58.92 -4.18
C LEU A 938 6.06 -57.58 -4.59
N GLU A 939 7.17 -57.60 -5.33
CA GLU A 939 7.86 -56.38 -5.79
C GLU A 939 6.97 -55.49 -6.67
N LEU A 940 6.23 -56.09 -7.61
CA LEU A 940 5.31 -55.37 -8.49
C LEU A 940 4.07 -54.88 -7.73
N THR A 941 3.63 -55.63 -6.71
CA THR A 941 2.53 -55.21 -5.83
C THR A 941 2.94 -54.01 -4.95
N GLU A 942 4.13 -54.03 -4.31
CA GLU A 942 4.63 -52.85 -3.56
C GLU A 942 4.82 -51.66 -4.51
N MET A 943 5.35 -51.89 -5.71
CA MET A 943 5.53 -50.87 -6.73
C MET A 943 4.21 -50.20 -7.15
N ALA A 944 3.14 -50.99 -7.37
CA ALA A 944 1.81 -50.46 -7.67
C ALA A 944 1.24 -49.66 -6.49
N ILE A 945 1.29 -50.18 -5.26
CA ILE A 945 0.83 -49.50 -4.03
C ILE A 945 1.59 -48.18 -3.81
N ASN A 946 2.91 -48.18 -4.01
CA ASN A 946 3.74 -46.97 -3.96
C ASN A 946 3.34 -45.97 -5.07
N TYR A 947 2.91 -46.43 -6.24
CA TYR A 947 2.40 -45.57 -7.31
C TYR A 947 1.05 -44.93 -6.99
N TYR A 948 0.08 -45.65 -6.41
CA TYR A 948 -1.16 -45.05 -5.88
C TYR A 948 -0.83 -43.89 -4.92
N LEU A 949 0.02 -44.16 -3.93
CA LEU A 949 0.39 -43.20 -2.88
C LEU A 949 1.18 -41.99 -3.41
N CYS A 950 2.31 -42.20 -4.11
CA CYS A 950 3.28 -41.11 -4.38
C CYS A 950 3.57 -40.79 -5.86
N SER A 951 2.79 -41.29 -6.82
CA SER A 951 2.88 -40.87 -8.25
C SER A 951 2.72 -39.36 -8.47
N SER A 952 3.24 -38.86 -9.60
CA SER A 952 3.20 -37.46 -10.04
C SER A 952 2.01 -37.11 -10.95
N LEU A 953 0.99 -37.98 -10.99
CA LEU A 953 -0.28 -37.73 -11.68
C LEU A 953 -1.00 -36.48 -11.13
N SER A 954 -1.89 -35.89 -11.95
CA SER A 954 -2.78 -34.81 -11.49
C SER A 954 -3.77 -35.31 -10.44
N THR A 955 -4.34 -34.39 -9.66
CA THR A 955 -5.27 -34.72 -8.59
C THR A 955 -6.52 -35.44 -9.13
N GLU A 956 -7.02 -35.06 -10.30
CA GLU A 956 -8.17 -35.70 -10.97
C GLU A 956 -7.82 -37.11 -11.46
N ALA A 957 -6.65 -37.27 -12.08
CA ALA A 957 -6.15 -38.57 -12.55
C ALA A 957 -5.96 -39.55 -11.37
N LYS A 958 -5.52 -39.05 -10.20
CA LYS A 958 -5.47 -39.84 -8.97
C LYS A 958 -6.85 -40.19 -8.42
N VAL A 959 -7.81 -39.26 -8.40
CA VAL A 959 -9.20 -39.56 -7.98
C VAL A 959 -9.80 -40.66 -8.85
N ARG A 960 -9.56 -40.64 -10.18
CA ARG A 960 -9.93 -41.74 -11.08
C ARG A 960 -9.23 -43.05 -10.68
N LEU A 961 -7.90 -43.04 -10.59
CA LEU A 961 -7.09 -44.22 -10.26
C LEU A 961 -7.57 -44.92 -8.97
N PHE A 962 -7.81 -44.17 -7.88
CA PHE A 962 -8.34 -44.74 -6.63
C PHE A 962 -9.77 -45.27 -6.79
N ARG A 963 -10.68 -44.53 -7.45
CA ARG A 963 -12.07 -44.98 -7.66
C ARG A 963 -12.20 -46.19 -8.60
N THR A 964 -11.28 -46.39 -9.53
CA THR A 964 -11.27 -47.59 -10.39
C THR A 964 -10.84 -48.84 -9.60
N ALA A 965 -9.88 -48.71 -8.68
CA ALA A 965 -9.41 -49.82 -7.85
C ALA A 965 -10.45 -50.32 -6.84
N ASP A 966 -11.36 -49.45 -6.39
CA ASP A 966 -12.48 -49.79 -5.49
C ASP A 966 -13.36 -50.94 -6.03
N TYR A 967 -13.51 -51.02 -7.37
CA TYR A 967 -14.26 -52.07 -8.07
C TYR A 967 -13.45 -53.34 -8.39
N SER A 968 -12.18 -53.42 -7.97
CA SER A 968 -11.31 -54.57 -8.23
C SER A 968 -11.78 -55.84 -7.50
N THR A 969 -11.52 -56.99 -8.11
CA THR A 969 -11.64 -58.30 -7.43
C THR A 969 -10.74 -58.44 -6.20
N TYR A 970 -9.67 -57.64 -6.11
CA TYR A 970 -8.71 -57.57 -5.00
C TYR A 970 -8.82 -56.26 -4.19
N SER A 971 -9.99 -55.60 -4.21
CA SER A 971 -10.21 -54.29 -3.57
C SER A 971 -9.93 -54.30 -2.05
N SER A 972 -10.25 -55.40 -1.36
CA SER A 972 -10.00 -55.53 0.08
C SER A 972 -8.51 -55.62 0.41
N GLU A 973 -7.77 -56.41 -0.37
CA GLU A 973 -6.32 -56.57 -0.28
C GLU A 973 -5.59 -55.28 -0.64
N TRP A 974 -6.02 -54.60 -1.70
CA TRP A 974 -5.52 -53.27 -2.11
C TRP A 974 -5.65 -52.25 -0.99
N PHE A 975 -6.83 -52.17 -0.37
CA PHE A 975 -7.11 -51.25 0.73
C PHE A 975 -6.23 -51.57 1.95
N GLN A 976 -6.12 -52.84 2.35
CA GLN A 976 -5.26 -53.27 3.44
C GLN A 976 -3.78 -52.95 3.17
N MET A 977 -3.28 -53.21 1.95
CA MET A 977 -1.90 -52.91 1.57
C MET A 977 -1.58 -51.41 1.55
N LEU A 978 -2.56 -50.54 1.24
CA LEU A 978 -2.39 -49.08 1.37
C LEU A 978 -2.20 -48.66 2.85
N TYR A 979 -2.96 -49.25 3.79
CA TYR A 979 -2.76 -48.99 5.22
C TYR A 979 -1.43 -49.53 5.71
N ASP A 980 -1.06 -50.76 5.34
CA ASP A 980 0.19 -51.37 5.76
C ASP A 980 1.41 -50.65 5.19
N ALA A 981 1.36 -50.19 3.94
CA ALA A 981 2.42 -49.36 3.36
C ALA A 981 2.60 -48.03 4.12
N VAL A 982 1.50 -47.35 4.48
CA VAL A 982 1.55 -46.10 5.27
C VAL A 982 2.06 -46.38 6.69
N PHE A 983 1.46 -47.33 7.41
CA PHE A 983 1.83 -47.63 8.79
C PHE A 983 3.22 -48.24 8.94
N ALA A 984 3.71 -49.06 7.99
CA ALA A 984 5.07 -49.58 8.03
C ALA A 984 6.11 -48.45 7.93
N LYS A 985 5.90 -47.45 7.05
CA LYS A 985 6.84 -46.31 6.92
C LYS A 985 6.73 -45.33 8.09
N CYS A 986 5.60 -45.28 8.80
CA CYS A 986 5.48 -44.63 10.12
C CYS A 986 6.20 -45.41 11.23
N ARG A 987 6.09 -46.75 11.25
CA ARG A 987 6.64 -47.61 12.31
C ARG A 987 8.14 -47.88 12.18
N ALA A 988 8.72 -47.76 11.00
CA ALA A 988 10.16 -47.93 10.74
C ALA A 988 11.05 -46.78 11.30
N SER A 989 10.61 -46.15 12.39
CA SER A 989 11.32 -45.11 13.16
C SER A 989 10.85 -45.11 14.63
N PHE A 990 10.45 -46.27 15.14
CA PHE A 990 10.30 -46.59 16.56
C PHE A 990 11.43 -47.54 16.99
#